data_AF-A0A964YLM2-F1
#
_entry.id   AF-A0A964YLM2-F1
#
_cell.length_a   1.000
_cell.length_b   1.000
_cell.length_c   1.000
_cell.angle_alpha   90.00
_cell.angle_beta   90.00
_cell.angle_gamma   90.00
#
_symmetry.space_group_name_H-M   'P 1'
#
loop_
_entity.id
_entity.type
_entity.pdbx_description
1 polymer ?
#
loop_
_entity_poly.entity_id
_entity_poly.type
_entity_poly.pdbx_seq_one_letter_code
_entity_poly.pdbx_strand_id
1 'polypeptide(L)'
;MSNIRGDEAKSLAKSILNTYFKTHSYPFTSHHINSYDQFLSDALPSIIKARNPILILKDLITDRPKAIYKYKVEIYMGGLEGKGFYIGTPTVSLQDSTEVRVLFPNEARLRNLTYSSTVLVDVFIRLTIMVPGSTGALEPTTIELELKKTDAADERIPLFKIPIMLHSRYCILHQKPAEFLRQAGECEYDYGGYFIVDGAEKVLITTQEQAFNTLYISHQEHDPKISQYGTISCLSATTREVKRVVFLMNRVEETLHVLIPYVRTPLPVFLLFRALGLQSDKEILQLIFTDLNSAEAKLLAPHLHASILEAEEFKDIHMAVQFIRFMTKGFSEAHVLDIIHNQLFIHVDDLPGARAAYLADCVRQILRVKANIDPPTNRDDTRNQRCLSSGFLTQMLFQDIYTGWEKAMKYALDKEYNWKRGIYNNERFADIFLAGNRAEIFQITMITDSILRAFKGKWGSGFGEEKSGVIQQLSRLSYHDFLSHCRRCVLNFDTTLKLPGPRRLNPSQYGYFCTSETPTGASIGITKNLSMMTLISTANNPEPIRKWLVERGGVIPCLQMNDDLRLVAVPVYINGGILGYTIDASNLTRVLRLMKWTGCLPAFSSVGFNIRDRKVFLYVDEGRPVRPLLHLGEDGIVPVERIRSMRKWRDLVIGDLPQTTTHDIMTIGFVDPLAEQVKPSLAAYIAALTPHIGVIEYVDPYEQNETSIANFPEYITKTTSHLEIHPSTILGLMTNMIPFPQHNQSPRNQLSCSQSKQGLSVYSTKYPSRFDNQVHVLCYGEAPLVRTLYYDYVADGQIGYGQNLILAIGSFTGYNQDDGIVLLKKKIRRISRRRVLRIHLVFLAGPMWLLDWTIQNSMNEVS
;
A
#
# COMPACT_ATOMS: atom_id res chain seq x y z
N MET A 1 -35.67 22.59 -1.98
CA MET A 1 -34.22 22.79 -2.15
C MET A 1 -33.69 23.46 -0.90
N SER A 2 -33.26 22.70 0.10
CA SER A 2 -32.59 23.26 1.28
C SER A 2 -31.16 23.65 0.88
N ASN A 3 -31.03 24.76 0.14
CA ASN A 3 -29.72 25.29 -0.22
C ASN A 3 -29.13 25.95 1.03
N ILE A 4 -28.40 25.15 1.80
CA ILE A 4 -27.57 25.63 2.91
C ILE A 4 -26.61 26.67 2.32
N ARG A 5 -26.66 27.90 2.80
CA ARG A 5 -25.85 29.02 2.26
C ARG A 5 -25.18 29.78 3.37
N GLY A 6 -24.10 30.47 3.02
CA GLY A 6 -23.39 31.37 3.93
C GLY A 6 -22.92 30.69 5.21
N ASP A 7 -23.36 31.19 6.37
CA ASP A 7 -22.82 30.78 7.67
C ASP A 7 -23.29 29.40 8.13
N GLU A 8 -24.47 28.94 7.69
CA GLU A 8 -24.92 27.58 7.98
C GLU A 8 -24.01 26.54 7.34
N ALA A 9 -23.57 26.78 6.10
CA ALA A 9 -22.65 25.91 5.37
C ALA A 9 -21.29 25.85 6.06
N LYS A 10 -20.77 27.01 6.50
CA LYS A 10 -19.52 27.08 7.27
C LYS A 10 -19.63 26.34 8.60
N SER A 11 -20.75 26.52 9.31
CA SER A 11 -20.99 25.84 10.59
C SER A 11 -21.07 24.33 10.43
N LEU A 12 -21.74 23.85 9.36
CA LEU A 12 -21.82 22.43 9.04
C LEU A 12 -20.43 21.85 8.74
N ALA A 13 -19.67 22.48 7.84
CA ALA A 13 -18.31 22.06 7.50
C ALA A 13 -17.41 22.01 8.74
N LYS A 14 -17.48 23.03 9.61
CA LYS A 14 -16.74 23.06 10.87
C LYS A 14 -17.15 21.93 11.82
N SER A 15 -18.44 21.61 11.90
CA SER A 15 -18.94 20.47 12.69
C SER A 15 -18.37 19.15 12.20
N ILE A 16 -18.37 18.92 10.89
CA ILE A 16 -17.84 17.69 10.28
C ILE A 16 -16.33 17.56 10.54
N LEU A 17 -15.57 18.65 10.35
CA LEU A 17 -14.13 18.66 10.62
C LEU A 17 -13.82 18.43 12.10
N ASN A 18 -14.58 19.02 13.02
CA ASN A 18 -14.47 18.74 14.45
C ASN A 18 -14.69 17.26 14.76
N THR A 19 -15.72 16.64 14.16
CA THR A 19 -15.99 15.21 14.33
C THR A 19 -14.83 14.36 13.82
N TYR A 20 -14.26 14.68 12.65
CA TYR A 20 -13.09 13.99 12.11
C TYR A 20 -11.90 14.05 13.08
N PHE A 21 -11.39 15.24 13.40
CA PHE A 21 -10.14 15.38 14.17
C PHE A 21 -10.27 14.94 15.64
N LYS A 22 -11.47 14.97 16.23
CA LYS A 22 -11.69 14.56 17.63
C LYS A 22 -11.98 13.07 17.80
N THR A 23 -12.63 12.44 16.82
CA THR A 23 -13.08 11.03 16.97
C THR A 23 -12.26 10.04 16.15
N HIS A 24 -11.58 10.49 15.09
CA HIS A 24 -10.70 9.64 14.30
C HIS A 24 -9.34 9.49 14.99
N SER A 25 -8.88 8.24 15.14
CA SER A 25 -7.58 7.95 15.75
C SER A 25 -6.44 8.35 14.80
N TYR A 26 -5.42 9.03 15.34
CA TYR A 26 -4.19 9.40 14.62
C TYR A 26 -4.43 10.04 13.22
N PRO A 27 -5.17 11.16 13.13
CA PRO A 27 -5.68 11.69 11.85
C PRO A 27 -4.59 12.11 10.84
N PHE A 28 -3.33 12.21 11.27
CA PHE A 28 -2.21 12.62 10.42
C PHE A 28 -1.31 11.47 9.95
N THR A 29 -1.23 10.39 10.72
CA THR A 29 -0.27 9.28 10.56
C THR A 29 -0.95 7.92 10.39
N SER A 30 -2.29 7.89 10.36
CA SER A 30 -3.10 6.67 10.28
C SER A 30 -2.76 5.81 9.06
N HIS A 31 -2.41 6.39 7.90
CA HIS A 31 -2.01 5.62 6.72
C HIS A 31 -0.77 4.77 6.95
N HIS A 32 0.16 5.20 7.80
CA HIS A 32 1.34 4.41 8.17
C HIS A 32 1.01 3.35 9.21
N ILE A 33 0.30 3.74 10.27
CA ILE A 33 -0.05 2.87 11.40
C ILE A 33 -0.96 1.73 10.91
N ASN A 34 -2.04 2.06 10.22
CA ASN A 34 -3.03 1.09 9.77
C ASN A 34 -2.43 0.11 8.75
N SER A 35 -1.62 0.62 7.81
CA SER A 35 -0.94 -0.23 6.83
C SER A 35 0.05 -1.19 7.50
N TYR A 36 0.79 -0.72 8.50
CA TYR A 36 1.74 -1.56 9.22
C TYR A 36 1.04 -2.60 10.12
N ASP A 37 -0.07 -2.22 10.76
CA ASP A 37 -0.91 -3.14 11.53
C ASP A 37 -1.51 -4.25 10.64
N GLN A 38 -1.96 -3.88 9.44
CA GLN A 38 -2.43 -4.84 8.43
C GLN A 38 -1.32 -5.81 8.02
N PHE A 39 -0.10 -5.29 7.81
CA PHE A 39 1.04 -6.15 7.49
C PHE A 39 1.29 -7.19 8.58
N LEU A 40 1.30 -6.78 9.85
CA LEU A 40 1.57 -7.69 10.97
C LEU A 40 0.45 -8.69 11.24
N SER A 41 -0.81 -8.31 11.04
CA SER A 41 -1.97 -9.16 11.36
C SER A 41 -2.32 -10.14 10.23
N ASP A 42 -2.34 -9.68 8.98
CA ASP A 42 -2.87 -10.46 7.86
C ASP A 42 -1.79 -10.85 6.85
N ALA A 43 -0.99 -9.88 6.40
CA ALA A 43 -0.07 -10.10 5.28
C ALA A 43 1.11 -11.01 5.68
N LEU A 44 1.67 -10.82 6.88
CA LEU A 44 2.79 -11.61 7.39
C LEU A 44 2.42 -13.10 7.51
N PRO A 45 1.32 -13.51 8.18
CA PRO A 45 0.87 -14.90 8.17
C PRO A 45 0.55 -15.42 6.76
N SER A 46 -0.05 -14.59 5.91
CA SER A 46 -0.41 -14.99 4.54
C SER A 46 0.81 -15.32 3.67
N ILE A 47 1.89 -14.53 3.77
CA ILE A 47 3.16 -14.80 3.05
C ILE A 47 3.74 -16.15 3.45
N ILE A 48 3.76 -16.42 4.76
CA ILE A 48 4.33 -17.66 5.27
C ILE A 48 3.45 -18.85 4.86
N LYS A 49 2.12 -18.70 4.98
CA LYS A 49 1.16 -19.71 4.55
C LYS A 49 1.26 -20.03 3.06
N ALA A 50 1.47 -19.02 2.21
CA ALA A 50 1.61 -19.20 0.77
C ALA A 50 2.83 -20.04 0.37
N ARG A 51 3.86 -20.13 1.24
CA ARG A 51 5.06 -20.94 1.03
C ARG A 51 5.00 -22.31 1.73
N ASN A 52 3.96 -22.58 2.51
CA ASN A 52 3.76 -23.88 3.15
C ASN A 52 3.06 -24.88 2.20
N PRO A 53 3.45 -26.17 2.19
CA PRO A 53 4.62 -26.73 2.88
C PRO A 53 5.93 -26.42 2.16
N ILE A 54 6.99 -26.19 2.93
CA ILE A 54 8.35 -26.17 2.38
C ILE A 54 8.77 -27.61 2.14
N LEU A 55 8.69 -28.01 0.86
CA LEU A 55 8.98 -29.37 0.42
C LEU A 55 10.48 -29.57 0.16
N ILE A 56 11.03 -30.66 0.71
CA ILE A 56 12.38 -31.14 0.44
C ILE A 56 12.31 -32.63 0.08
N LEU A 57 12.89 -32.99 -1.06
CA LEU A 57 12.92 -34.35 -1.59
C LEU A 57 14.38 -34.82 -1.65
N LYS A 58 14.68 -35.98 -1.06
CA LYS A 58 16.03 -36.56 -1.03
C LYS A 58 16.07 -38.01 -1.48
N ASP A 59 17.20 -38.32 -2.14
CA ASP A 59 17.57 -39.61 -2.71
C ASP A 59 16.50 -40.17 -3.66
N LEU A 60 16.62 -39.78 -4.94
CA LEU A 60 15.78 -40.30 -6.01
C LEU A 60 16.06 -41.80 -6.21
N ILE A 61 15.03 -42.62 -6.16
CA ILE A 61 15.08 -44.05 -6.47
C ILE A 61 14.92 -44.18 -7.98
N THR A 62 16.02 -44.38 -8.70
CA THR A 62 16.09 -44.37 -10.17
C THR A 62 15.50 -45.60 -10.85
N ASP A 63 15.19 -46.66 -10.10
CA ASP A 63 14.81 -47.97 -10.66
C ASP A 63 13.33 -48.09 -11.06
N ARG A 64 12.57 -46.99 -11.10
CA ARG A 64 11.11 -47.01 -11.38
C ARG A 64 10.67 -45.90 -12.34
N PRO A 65 9.61 -46.14 -13.16
CA PRO A 65 9.10 -45.16 -14.14
C PRO A 65 8.47 -43.90 -13.52
N LYS A 66 8.13 -43.95 -12.22
CA LYS A 66 7.72 -42.77 -11.44
C LYS A 66 8.89 -42.34 -10.56
N ALA A 67 9.21 -41.05 -10.56
CA ALA A 67 10.21 -40.46 -9.68
C ALA A 67 9.76 -40.57 -8.21
N ILE A 68 10.22 -41.60 -7.51
CA ILE A 68 9.96 -41.82 -6.09
C ILE A 68 11.22 -41.43 -5.31
N TYR A 69 11.07 -40.61 -4.28
CA TYR A 69 12.16 -40.17 -3.41
C TYR A 69 12.14 -40.96 -2.10
N LYS A 70 13.32 -41.33 -1.58
CA LYS A 70 13.45 -42.08 -0.33
C LYS A 70 12.95 -41.27 0.87
N TYR A 71 13.29 -39.98 0.93
CA TYR A 71 12.84 -39.07 1.97
C TYR A 71 12.05 -37.91 1.36
N LYS A 72 10.86 -37.69 1.91
CA LYS A 72 10.03 -36.52 1.64
C LYS A 72 9.80 -35.78 2.95
N VAL A 73 10.32 -34.55 3.04
CA VAL A 73 10.19 -33.68 4.21
C VAL A 73 9.24 -32.55 3.85
N GLU A 74 8.19 -32.37 4.65
CA GLU A 74 7.25 -31.26 4.56
C GLU A 74 7.33 -30.45 5.84
N ILE A 75 7.87 -29.23 5.75
CA ILE A 75 7.97 -28.31 6.89
C ILE A 75 6.82 -27.28 6.77
N TYR A 76 6.00 -27.20 7.81
CA TYR A 76 4.90 -26.26 7.95
C TYR A 76 5.23 -25.25 9.04
N MET A 77 5.42 -24.00 8.63
CA MET A 77 5.63 -22.88 9.55
C MET A 77 4.27 -22.33 10.00
N GLY A 78 4.02 -22.22 11.31
CA GLY A 78 2.74 -21.80 11.89
C GLY A 78 1.74 -22.93 12.12
N GLY A 79 2.22 -24.18 12.25
CA GLY A 79 1.40 -25.38 12.34
C GLY A 79 0.74 -25.78 11.01
N LEU A 80 0.00 -26.89 11.01
CA LEU A 80 -0.67 -27.45 9.82
C LEU A 80 -1.64 -26.45 9.15
N GLU A 81 -2.37 -25.65 9.93
CA GLU A 81 -3.31 -24.64 9.41
C GLU A 81 -2.66 -23.28 9.08
N GLY A 82 -1.42 -23.05 9.51
CA GLY A 82 -0.71 -21.78 9.35
C GLY A 82 -1.20 -20.63 10.26
N LYS A 83 -1.77 -20.95 11.43
CA LYS A 83 -2.29 -19.96 12.41
C LYS A 83 -1.40 -19.78 13.65
N GLY A 84 -0.40 -20.62 13.86
CA GLY A 84 0.50 -20.60 15.03
C GLY A 84 1.58 -19.51 14.95
N PHE A 85 1.21 -18.26 14.70
CA PHE A 85 2.10 -17.09 14.67
C PHE A 85 1.76 -16.13 15.80
N TYR A 86 2.78 -15.74 16.56
CA TYR A 86 2.59 -14.89 17.73
C TYR A 86 3.65 -13.81 17.76
N ILE A 87 3.19 -12.56 17.79
CA ILE A 87 4.05 -11.39 17.93
C ILE A 87 4.04 -10.99 19.40
N GLY A 88 5.20 -11.04 20.05
CA GLY A 88 5.34 -10.63 21.44
C GLY A 88 5.19 -9.11 21.62
N THR A 89 5.27 -8.66 22.87
CA THR A 89 5.54 -7.25 23.15
C THR A 89 7.03 -6.94 23.01
N PRO A 90 7.43 -5.71 22.67
CA PRO A 90 8.84 -5.31 22.69
C PRO A 90 9.47 -5.51 24.06
N THR A 91 10.53 -6.31 24.12
CA THR A 91 11.23 -6.67 25.37
C THR A 91 12.74 -6.54 25.21
N VAL A 92 13.41 -6.23 26.31
CA VAL A 92 14.87 -6.19 26.41
C VAL A 92 15.34 -7.19 27.47
N SER A 93 16.38 -7.95 27.14
CA SER A 93 17.14 -8.76 28.08
C SER A 93 18.45 -8.03 28.37
N LEU A 94 18.71 -7.72 29.64
CA LEU A 94 20.00 -7.15 30.03
C LEU A 94 21.08 -8.23 29.95
N GLN A 95 22.28 -7.87 29.49
CA GLN A 95 23.44 -8.76 29.55
C GLN A 95 23.64 -9.21 31.00
N ASP A 96 23.83 -10.52 31.19
CA ASP A 96 24.08 -11.19 32.49
C ASP A 96 22.88 -11.38 33.43
N SER A 97 21.64 -11.12 32.99
CA SER A 97 20.42 -11.44 33.77
C SER A 97 19.41 -12.25 32.97
N THR A 98 18.69 -13.17 33.63
CA THR A 98 17.56 -13.90 33.05
C THR A 98 16.27 -13.08 33.01
N GLU A 99 16.27 -11.86 33.54
CA GLU A 99 15.10 -11.00 33.57
C GLU A 99 14.82 -10.37 32.20
N VAL A 100 13.69 -10.75 31.60
CA VAL A 100 13.16 -10.10 30.41
C VAL A 100 12.20 -9.00 30.85
N ARG A 101 12.52 -7.74 30.51
CA ARG A 101 11.67 -6.58 30.83
C ARG A 101 11.04 -6.00 29.57
N VAL A 102 9.87 -5.39 29.74
CA VAL A 102 9.21 -4.64 28.66
C VAL A 102 10.05 -3.42 28.31
N LEU A 103 10.35 -3.25 27.02
CA LEU A 103 11.16 -2.13 26.52
C LEU A 103 10.24 -0.94 26.24
N PHE A 104 10.45 0.20 26.89
CA PHE A 104 9.73 1.44 26.55
C PHE A 104 10.42 2.20 25.41
N PRO A 105 9.68 2.91 24.55
CA PRO A 105 10.28 3.66 23.44
C PRO A 105 11.33 4.69 23.88
N ASN A 106 11.07 5.48 24.93
CA ASN A 106 12.05 6.42 25.46
C ASN A 106 13.34 5.74 25.94
N GLU A 107 13.24 4.56 26.56
CA GLU A 107 14.40 3.75 26.95
C GLU A 107 15.19 3.28 25.73
N ALA A 108 14.50 2.87 24.66
CA ALA A 108 15.14 2.48 23.41
C ALA A 108 15.94 3.63 22.78
N ARG A 109 15.41 4.87 22.82
CA ARG A 109 16.14 6.08 22.37
C ARG A 109 17.39 6.32 23.21
N LEU A 110 17.27 6.32 24.54
CA LEU A 110 18.37 6.64 25.46
C LEU A 110 19.52 5.63 25.43
N ARG A 111 19.21 4.33 25.24
CA ARG A 111 20.20 3.25 25.24
C ARG A 111 20.70 2.86 23.85
N ASN A 112 20.34 3.62 22.81
CA ASN A 112 20.64 3.28 21.41
C ASN A 112 20.19 1.87 21.01
N LEU A 113 19.05 1.41 21.55
CA LEU A 113 18.47 0.12 21.22
C LEU A 113 17.49 0.24 20.05
N THR A 114 17.26 -0.89 19.38
CA THR A 114 16.19 -1.00 18.39
C THR A 114 14.90 -1.47 19.07
N TYR A 115 13.83 -0.69 18.92
CA TYR A 115 12.51 -1.02 19.46
C TYR A 115 11.87 -2.13 18.60
N SER A 116 12.10 -3.38 18.99
CA SER A 116 11.70 -4.56 18.24
C SER A 116 10.99 -5.59 19.10
N SER A 117 10.11 -6.36 18.47
CA SER A 117 9.42 -7.50 19.07
C SER A 117 9.92 -8.81 18.48
N THR A 118 9.87 -9.88 19.27
CA THR A 118 10.20 -11.24 18.83
C THR A 118 8.96 -11.92 18.26
N VAL A 119 9.08 -12.47 17.06
CA VAL A 119 8.05 -13.27 16.40
C VAL A 119 8.30 -14.74 16.70
N LEU A 120 7.31 -15.36 17.34
CA LEU A 120 7.29 -16.75 17.75
C LEU A 120 6.42 -17.56 16.78
N VAL A 121 6.88 -18.75 16.41
CA VAL A 121 6.23 -19.62 15.42
C VAL A 121 6.16 -21.06 15.89
N ASP A 122 5.02 -21.71 15.66
CA ASP A 122 4.85 -23.15 15.84
C ASP A 122 5.31 -23.89 14.58
N VAL A 123 6.28 -24.79 14.67
CA VAL A 123 6.81 -25.52 13.51
C VAL A 123 6.36 -26.97 13.55
N PHE A 124 5.68 -27.40 12.48
CA PHE A 124 5.24 -28.79 12.28
C PHE A 124 6.01 -29.41 11.12
N ILE A 125 6.58 -30.60 11.32
CA ILE A 125 7.38 -31.28 10.32
C ILE A 125 6.78 -32.66 10.07
N ARG A 126 6.41 -32.95 8.82
CA ARG A 126 6.02 -34.29 8.38
C ARG A 126 7.14 -34.90 7.55
N LEU A 127 7.70 -35.99 8.04
CA LEU A 127 8.71 -36.77 7.35
C LEU A 127 8.07 -38.06 6.82
N THR A 128 8.05 -38.25 5.52
CA THR A 128 7.64 -39.51 4.89
C THR A 128 8.88 -40.23 4.37
N ILE A 129 9.13 -41.43 4.90
CA ILE A 129 10.26 -42.29 4.53
C ILE A 129 9.71 -43.47 3.73
N MET A 130 10.25 -43.70 2.54
CA MET A 130 9.91 -44.88 1.75
C MET A 130 10.82 -46.04 2.16
N VAL A 131 10.25 -47.04 2.83
CA VAL A 131 10.97 -48.24 3.31
C VAL A 131 10.47 -49.46 2.53
N PRO A 132 11.35 -50.41 2.12
CA PRO A 132 10.89 -51.65 1.51
C PRO A 132 10.14 -52.51 2.55
N GLY A 133 8.86 -52.79 2.28
CA GLY A 133 8.02 -53.68 3.08
C GLY A 133 8.34 -55.17 2.86
N SER A 134 7.66 -56.05 3.60
CA SER A 134 7.90 -57.51 3.60
C SER A 134 7.70 -58.19 2.23
N THR A 135 7.00 -57.55 1.30
CA THR A 135 6.71 -58.01 -0.07
C THR A 135 7.62 -57.39 -1.14
N GLY A 136 8.59 -56.55 -0.75
CA GLY A 136 9.45 -55.80 -1.68
C GLY A 136 8.78 -54.55 -2.30
N ALA A 137 7.51 -54.28 -1.99
CA ALA A 137 6.86 -53.00 -2.29
C ALA A 137 7.34 -51.91 -1.31
N LEU A 138 7.57 -50.70 -1.82
CA LEU A 138 7.95 -49.55 -0.97
C LEU A 138 6.70 -49.03 -0.27
N GLU A 139 6.68 -49.04 1.06
CA GLU A 139 5.60 -48.50 1.88
C GLU A 139 6.04 -47.17 2.53
N PRO A 140 5.18 -46.15 2.54
CA PRO A 140 5.46 -44.87 3.19
C PRO A 140 5.31 -44.99 4.71
N THR A 141 6.39 -44.80 5.46
CA THR A 141 6.35 -44.58 6.91
C THR A 141 6.35 -43.08 7.18
N THR A 142 5.29 -42.56 7.80
CA THR A 142 5.15 -41.14 8.14
C THR A 142 5.48 -40.89 9.61
N ILE A 143 6.45 -40.00 9.87
CA ILE A 143 6.81 -39.50 11.19
C ILE A 143 6.36 -38.03 11.25
N GLU A 144 5.52 -37.69 12.21
CA GLU A 144 5.06 -36.32 12.45
C GLU A 144 5.77 -35.77 13.69
N LEU A 145 6.45 -34.63 13.55
CA LEU A 145 7.20 -33.95 14.60
C LEU A 145 6.60 -32.57 14.83
N GLU A 146 5.98 -32.37 15.99
CA GLU A 146 5.65 -31.03 16.49
C GLU A 146 6.83 -30.48 17.27
N LEU A 147 7.51 -29.47 16.72
CA LEU A 147 8.60 -28.80 17.41
C LEU A 147 8.01 -27.79 18.41
N LYS A 148 7.57 -28.29 19.57
CA LYS A 148 7.40 -27.51 20.79
C LYS A 148 8.68 -27.67 21.61
N LYS A 149 9.19 -26.62 22.26
CA LYS A 149 10.16 -26.86 23.34
C LYS A 149 9.40 -27.58 24.46
N THR A 150 10.03 -28.58 25.05
CA THR A 150 9.50 -29.49 26.07
C THR A 150 8.79 -28.80 27.24
N ASP A 151 7.60 -29.33 27.58
CA ASP A 151 6.89 -29.40 28.87
C ASP A 151 6.61 -28.15 29.75
N ALA A 152 6.72 -26.92 29.23
CA ALA A 152 6.06 -25.77 29.84
C ALA A 152 5.24 -25.00 28.80
N ALA A 153 4.01 -24.61 29.16
CA ALA A 153 2.97 -24.09 28.28
C ALA A 153 3.28 -22.79 27.49
N ASP A 154 4.52 -22.30 27.48
CA ASP A 154 4.93 -21.00 26.92
C ASP A 154 6.15 -21.00 25.97
N GLU A 155 6.77 -22.13 25.62
CA GLU A 155 8.02 -22.09 24.84
C GLU A 155 7.88 -22.43 23.34
N ARG A 156 7.44 -21.42 22.57
CA ARG A 156 7.45 -21.40 21.10
C ARG A 156 8.84 -21.05 20.54
N ILE A 157 9.09 -21.37 19.26
CA ILE A 157 10.39 -21.07 18.63
C ILE A 157 10.45 -19.59 18.22
N PRO A 158 11.45 -18.80 18.68
CA PRO A 158 11.69 -17.46 18.18
C PRO A 158 12.30 -17.53 16.78
N LEU A 159 11.57 -17.10 15.77
CA LEU A 159 12.02 -17.16 14.38
C LEU A 159 12.83 -15.91 13.99
N PHE A 160 12.36 -14.72 14.34
CA PHE A 160 13.05 -13.46 14.05
C PHE A 160 12.56 -12.32 14.95
N LYS A 161 13.28 -11.19 14.95
CA LYS A 161 12.83 -9.93 15.56
C LYS A 161 12.46 -8.91 14.48
N ILE A 162 11.38 -8.17 14.72
CA ILE A 162 10.91 -7.12 13.80
C ILE A 162 10.78 -5.77 14.54
N PRO A 163 11.29 -4.65 13.97
CA PRO A 163 11.08 -3.32 14.53
C PRO A 163 9.59 -2.95 14.56
N ILE A 164 9.07 -2.52 15.70
CA ILE A 164 7.65 -2.15 15.87
C ILE A 164 7.47 -0.65 15.67
N MET A 165 6.46 -0.25 14.90
CA MET A 165 6.11 1.16 14.70
C MET A 165 5.47 1.73 15.97
N LEU A 166 5.81 2.96 16.36
CA LEU A 166 5.17 3.61 17.50
C LEU A 166 3.67 3.84 17.22
N HIS A 167 2.85 3.64 18.26
CA HIS A 167 1.39 3.69 18.23
C HIS A 167 0.67 2.60 17.39
N SER A 168 1.41 1.69 16.76
CA SER A 168 0.85 0.46 16.14
C SER A 168 0.19 -0.46 17.18
N ARG A 169 -0.67 -1.39 16.74
CA ARG A 169 -1.43 -2.31 17.60
C ARG A 169 -0.56 -3.11 18.58
N TYR A 170 0.65 -3.46 18.19
CA TYR A 170 1.62 -4.21 19.01
C TYR A 170 2.56 -3.31 19.82
N CYS A 171 2.45 -1.99 19.68
CA CYS A 171 3.19 -1.03 20.49
C CYS A 171 2.53 -0.86 21.87
N ILE A 172 3.35 -0.66 22.90
CA ILE A 172 2.90 -0.43 24.28
C ILE A 172 2.05 0.85 24.39
N LEU A 173 2.30 1.83 23.52
CA LEU A 173 1.63 3.14 23.51
C LEU A 173 0.29 3.14 22.78
N HIS A 174 -0.13 2.01 22.20
CA HIS A 174 -1.36 1.93 21.41
C HIS A 174 -2.60 2.30 22.25
N GLN A 175 -3.32 3.35 21.81
CA GLN A 175 -4.56 3.84 22.42
C GLN A 175 -4.45 4.10 23.94
N LYS A 176 -3.24 4.41 24.43
CA LYS A 176 -3.02 4.77 25.83
C LYS A 176 -3.43 6.23 26.09
N PRO A 177 -3.98 6.55 27.28
CA PRO A 177 -4.35 7.91 27.62
C PRO A 177 -3.11 8.80 27.78
N ALA A 178 -3.30 10.12 27.61
CA ALA A 178 -2.24 11.12 27.73
C ALA A 178 -1.49 11.06 29.07
N GLU A 179 -2.17 10.70 30.17
CA GLU A 179 -1.55 10.47 31.49
C GLU A 179 -0.46 9.39 31.46
N PHE A 180 -0.75 8.26 30.81
CA PHE A 180 0.20 7.16 30.68
C PHE A 180 1.39 7.56 29.82
N LEU A 181 1.16 8.27 28.70
CA LEU A 181 2.22 8.78 27.84
C LEU A 181 3.17 9.70 28.62
N ARG A 182 2.62 10.61 29.45
CA ARG A 182 3.41 11.51 30.29
C ARG A 182 4.26 10.77 31.32
N GLN A 183 3.74 9.70 31.92
CA GLN A 183 4.45 8.85 32.88
C GLN A 183 5.56 8.02 32.20
N ALA A 184 5.31 7.53 30.99
CA ALA A 184 6.29 6.80 30.17
C ALA A 184 7.39 7.69 29.57
N GLY A 185 7.34 9.01 29.77
CA GLY A 185 8.30 9.97 29.24
C GLY A 185 8.05 10.37 27.77
N GLU A 186 6.87 10.06 27.24
CA GLU A 186 6.45 10.38 25.87
C GLU A 186 5.61 11.66 25.80
N CYS A 187 5.58 12.27 24.61
CA CYS A 187 4.76 13.45 24.34
C CYS A 187 3.30 13.03 24.10
N GLU A 188 2.36 13.72 24.75
CA GLU A 188 0.92 13.43 24.61
C GLU A 188 0.36 13.75 23.22
N TYR A 189 1.01 14.67 22.50
CA TYR A 189 0.63 15.06 21.15
C TYR A 189 1.34 14.24 20.06
N ASP A 190 2.25 13.33 20.40
CA ASP A 190 2.91 12.53 19.37
C ASP A 190 1.94 11.51 18.76
N TYR A 191 1.73 11.57 17.45
CA TYR A 191 0.85 10.66 16.72
C TYR A 191 1.58 9.42 16.17
N GLY A 192 2.87 9.24 16.46
CA GLY A 192 3.63 8.06 16.01
C GLY A 192 3.82 7.99 14.49
N GLY A 193 3.80 6.78 13.93
CA GLY A 193 4.01 6.57 12.49
C GLY A 193 5.48 6.51 12.07
N TYR A 194 6.38 6.19 13.00
CA TYR A 194 7.82 6.05 12.77
C TYR A 194 8.41 4.94 13.67
N PHE A 195 9.65 4.57 13.41
CA PHE A 195 10.39 3.50 14.09
C PHE A 195 11.57 4.05 14.88
N ILE A 196 11.99 3.33 15.93
CA ILE A 196 13.23 3.60 16.66
C ILE A 196 14.20 2.46 16.36
N VAL A 197 15.31 2.77 15.68
CA VAL A 197 16.32 1.80 15.25
C VAL A 197 17.69 2.33 15.64
N ASP A 198 18.41 1.59 16.46
CA ASP A 198 19.69 1.98 17.06
C ASP A 198 19.61 3.36 17.75
N GLY A 199 18.54 3.60 18.51
CA GLY A 199 18.24 4.88 19.18
C GLY A 199 17.72 5.99 18.28
N ALA A 200 17.90 5.90 16.97
CA ALA A 200 17.49 6.93 16.02
C ALA A 200 16.04 6.76 15.55
N GLU A 201 15.32 7.88 15.44
CA GLU A 201 13.97 7.91 14.86
C GLU A 201 14.04 7.88 13.33
N LYS A 202 13.33 6.93 12.73
CA LYS A 202 13.31 6.70 11.30
C LYS A 202 11.89 6.58 10.78
N VAL A 203 11.60 7.23 9.67
CA VAL A 203 10.30 7.18 9.00
C VAL A 203 10.46 6.51 7.64
N LEU A 204 9.52 5.62 7.32
CA LEU A 204 9.36 5.10 5.97
C LEU A 204 8.54 6.10 5.17
N ILE A 205 9.11 6.61 4.10
CA ILE A 205 8.42 7.55 3.22
C ILE A 205 7.54 6.76 2.28
N THR A 206 6.29 7.19 2.14
CA THR A 206 5.36 6.60 1.17
C THR A 206 5.94 6.79 -0.23
N THR A 207 6.14 5.71 -0.97
CA THR A 207 6.68 5.78 -2.34
C THR A 207 5.55 5.69 -3.35
N GLN A 208 5.61 6.50 -4.39
CA GLN A 208 4.66 6.44 -5.49
C GLN A 208 5.28 5.63 -6.64
N GLU A 209 4.59 4.57 -7.06
CA GLU A 209 4.97 3.71 -8.18
C GLU A 209 3.80 3.53 -9.16
N GLN A 210 4.04 2.85 -10.28
CA GLN A 210 3.00 2.54 -11.26
C GLN A 210 1.98 1.56 -10.66
N ALA A 211 0.71 1.76 -10.99
CA ALA A 211 -0.36 0.86 -10.57
C ALA A 211 -0.20 -0.54 -11.17
N PHE A 212 -0.43 -1.54 -10.32
CA PHE A 212 -0.54 -2.93 -10.75
C PHE A 212 -1.84 -3.16 -11.54
N ASN A 213 -1.89 -4.23 -12.30
CA ASN A 213 -3.06 -4.71 -13.05
C ASN A 213 -3.66 -3.68 -14.02
N THR A 214 -2.87 -2.71 -14.45
CA THR A 214 -3.26 -1.67 -15.40
C THR A 214 -2.41 -1.79 -16.67
N LEU A 215 -3.06 -1.65 -17.83
CA LEU A 215 -2.39 -1.67 -19.12
C LEU A 215 -1.87 -0.27 -19.49
N TYR A 216 -0.56 -0.16 -19.63
CA TYR A 216 0.12 1.06 -20.07
C TYR A 216 0.48 0.95 -21.55
N ILE A 217 -0.11 1.82 -22.36
CA ILE A 217 0.10 1.84 -23.82
C ILE A 217 0.81 3.14 -24.18
N SER A 218 1.90 3.03 -24.93
CA SER A 218 2.71 4.16 -25.37
C SER A 218 3.14 4.00 -26.82
N HIS A 219 3.17 5.12 -27.55
CA HIS A 219 3.83 5.20 -28.85
C HIS A 219 5.34 5.21 -28.67
N GLN A 220 6.05 4.36 -29.42
CA GLN A 220 7.50 4.36 -29.48
C GLN A 220 7.95 5.07 -30.76
N GLU A 221 8.04 6.39 -30.71
CA GLU A 221 8.38 7.19 -31.90
C GLU A 221 9.81 6.92 -32.39
N HIS A 222 10.75 6.81 -31.45
CA HIS A 222 12.19 6.65 -31.72
C HIS A 222 12.64 5.20 -31.96
N ASP A 223 11.80 4.20 -31.68
CA ASP A 223 12.16 2.80 -31.92
C ASP A 223 11.91 2.44 -33.40
N PRO A 224 12.92 1.95 -34.14
CA PRO A 224 12.76 1.59 -35.55
C PRO A 224 11.91 0.32 -35.76
N LYS A 225 11.83 -0.58 -34.77
CA LYS A 225 11.15 -1.87 -34.89
C LYS A 225 9.74 -1.82 -34.35
N ILE A 226 9.55 -1.17 -33.19
CA ILE A 226 8.29 -1.19 -32.45
C ILE A 226 7.52 0.11 -32.69
N SER A 227 6.24 0.01 -33.02
CA SER A 227 5.33 1.16 -33.16
C SER A 227 4.58 1.44 -31.86
N GLN A 228 3.93 0.42 -31.30
CA GLN A 228 3.18 0.48 -30.05
C GLN A 228 3.79 -0.45 -29.02
N TYR A 229 3.94 0.05 -27.80
CA TYR A 229 4.42 -0.70 -26.66
C TYR A 229 3.36 -0.73 -25.57
N GLY A 230 2.89 -1.93 -25.23
CA GLY A 230 1.95 -2.19 -24.14
C GLY A 230 2.64 -2.96 -23.01
N THR A 231 2.41 -2.59 -21.75
CA THR A 231 2.94 -3.34 -20.60
C THR A 231 1.91 -3.45 -19.48
N ILE A 232 1.86 -4.63 -18.85
CA ILE A 232 1.02 -4.90 -17.68
C ILE A 232 1.89 -5.57 -16.61
N SER A 233 1.94 -4.96 -15.43
CA SER A 233 2.51 -5.58 -14.23
C SER A 233 1.38 -6.16 -13.39
N CYS A 234 1.22 -7.48 -13.44
CA CYS A 234 0.16 -8.22 -12.79
C CYS A 234 0.58 -8.55 -11.36
N LEU A 235 -0.25 -8.28 -10.36
CA LEU A 235 -0.05 -8.62 -8.95
C LEU A 235 -1.06 -9.71 -8.55
N SER A 236 -0.56 -10.84 -8.04
CA SER A 236 -1.43 -11.90 -7.53
C SER A 236 -2.09 -11.48 -6.22
N ALA A 237 -3.38 -11.71 -6.06
CA ALA A 237 -4.10 -11.40 -4.83
C ALA A 237 -3.64 -12.27 -3.64
N THR A 238 -3.25 -13.52 -3.90
CA THR A 238 -2.93 -14.53 -2.88
C THR A 238 -1.44 -14.58 -2.57
N THR A 239 -0.58 -14.76 -3.58
CA THR A 239 0.86 -14.90 -3.40
C THR A 239 1.60 -13.57 -3.37
N ARG A 240 0.92 -12.49 -3.81
CA ARG A 240 1.48 -11.13 -3.93
C ARG A 240 2.75 -11.04 -4.80
N GLU A 241 3.02 -12.07 -5.59
CA GLU A 241 4.05 -12.02 -6.61
C GLU A 241 3.64 -11.07 -7.74
N VAL A 242 4.64 -10.45 -8.37
CA VAL A 242 4.45 -9.59 -9.55
C VAL A 242 4.99 -10.32 -10.78
N LYS A 243 4.19 -10.41 -11.84
CA LYS A 243 4.61 -10.93 -13.15
C LYS A 243 4.29 -9.90 -14.23
N ARG A 244 5.14 -9.81 -15.25
CA ARG A 244 5.01 -8.81 -16.31
C ARG A 244 4.63 -9.46 -17.63
N VAL A 245 3.65 -8.88 -18.32
CA VAL A 245 3.26 -9.22 -19.69
C VAL A 245 3.49 -7.98 -20.56
N VAL A 246 4.10 -8.17 -21.72
CA VAL A 246 4.45 -7.06 -22.64
C VAL A 246 3.85 -7.34 -24.02
N PHE A 247 3.29 -6.31 -24.65
CA PHE A 247 2.74 -6.33 -25.99
C PHE A 247 3.59 -5.44 -26.90
N LEU A 248 3.93 -5.96 -28.08
CA LEU A 248 4.82 -5.33 -29.04
C LEU A 248 4.13 -5.34 -30.41
N MET A 249 3.86 -4.17 -30.97
CA MET A 249 3.37 -4.06 -32.35
C MET A 249 4.52 -3.70 -33.27
N ASN A 250 4.88 -4.57 -34.21
CA ASN A 250 5.93 -4.31 -35.19
C ASN A 250 5.51 -3.22 -36.17
N ARG A 251 6.46 -2.35 -36.55
CA ARG A 251 6.20 -1.22 -37.44
C ARG A 251 6.15 -1.63 -38.93
N VAL A 252 6.96 -2.61 -39.33
CA VAL A 252 7.09 -3.03 -40.74
C VAL A 252 6.03 -4.06 -41.10
N GLU A 253 5.95 -5.14 -40.32
CA GLU A 253 5.06 -6.27 -40.59
C GLU A 253 3.62 -6.04 -40.08
N GLU A 254 3.41 -5.01 -39.24
CA GLU A 254 2.15 -4.77 -38.54
C GLU A 254 1.62 -5.97 -37.73
N THR A 255 2.53 -6.85 -37.30
CA THR A 255 2.25 -8.01 -36.46
C THR A 255 2.29 -7.64 -34.98
N LEU A 256 1.35 -8.19 -34.20
CA LEU A 256 1.26 -8.01 -32.76
C LEU A 256 1.79 -9.25 -32.04
N HIS A 257 2.83 -9.04 -31.21
CA HIS A 257 3.45 -10.08 -30.39
C HIS A 257 3.25 -9.83 -28.90
N VAL A 258 3.21 -10.90 -28.12
CA VAL A 258 3.09 -10.90 -26.65
C VAL A 258 4.26 -11.63 -26.03
N LEU A 259 4.96 -10.96 -25.13
CA LEU A 259 5.95 -11.59 -24.26
C LEU A 259 5.30 -11.95 -22.93
N ILE A 260 5.26 -13.25 -22.64
CA ILE A 260 4.71 -13.81 -21.39
C ILE A 260 5.83 -14.25 -20.43
N PRO A 261 5.57 -14.33 -19.11
CA PRO A 261 6.57 -14.77 -18.13
C PRO A 261 7.16 -16.14 -18.47
N TYR A 262 8.45 -16.32 -18.21
CA TYR A 262 9.20 -17.58 -18.40
C TYR A 262 9.36 -18.08 -19.85
N VAL A 263 8.87 -17.33 -20.84
CA VAL A 263 9.10 -17.57 -22.27
C VAL A 263 10.16 -16.59 -22.79
N ARG A 264 11.12 -17.10 -23.56
CA ARG A 264 12.30 -16.32 -23.98
C ARG A 264 12.02 -15.33 -25.11
N THR A 265 11.12 -15.69 -26.02
CA THR A 265 10.83 -14.97 -27.26
C THR A 265 9.38 -14.48 -27.26
N PRO A 266 9.08 -13.30 -27.85
CA PRO A 266 7.71 -12.84 -28.04
C PRO A 266 6.92 -13.81 -28.92
N LEU A 267 5.66 -14.05 -28.56
CA LEU A 267 4.73 -14.97 -29.21
C LEU A 267 3.75 -14.21 -30.10
N PRO A 268 3.37 -14.69 -31.30
CA PRO A 268 2.23 -14.13 -32.03
C PRO A 268 0.95 -14.18 -31.17
N VAL A 269 0.14 -13.12 -31.19
CA VAL A 269 -1.07 -13.04 -30.32
C VAL A 269 -2.07 -14.15 -30.63
N PHE A 270 -2.30 -14.47 -31.91
CA PHE A 270 -3.25 -15.51 -32.32
C PHE A 270 -2.80 -16.91 -31.86
N LEU A 271 -1.49 -17.18 -31.86
CA LEU A 271 -0.93 -18.40 -31.27
C LEU A 271 -1.28 -18.51 -29.78
N LEU A 272 -1.21 -17.41 -29.03
CA LEU A 272 -1.57 -17.40 -27.60
C LEU A 272 -3.07 -17.64 -27.39
N PHE A 273 -3.95 -17.07 -28.22
CA PHE A 273 -5.39 -17.38 -28.18
C PHE A 273 -5.69 -18.86 -28.47
N ARG A 274 -4.97 -19.46 -29.43
CA ARG A 274 -5.06 -20.89 -29.74
C ARG A 274 -4.61 -21.74 -28.55
N ALA A 275 -3.50 -21.36 -27.90
CA ALA A 275 -3.03 -22.04 -26.69
C ALA A 275 -4.00 -21.91 -25.50
N LEU A 276 -4.80 -20.83 -25.45
CA LEU A 276 -5.86 -20.62 -24.45
C LEU A 276 -7.17 -21.37 -24.76
N GLY A 277 -7.25 -22.08 -25.90
CA GLY A 277 -8.38 -22.96 -26.25
C GLY A 277 -9.32 -22.44 -27.33
N LEU A 278 -9.06 -21.29 -27.97
CA LEU A 278 -9.88 -20.76 -29.06
C LEU A 278 -9.32 -21.17 -30.42
N GLN A 279 -10.05 -21.99 -31.19
CA GLN A 279 -9.57 -22.57 -32.47
C GLN A 279 -10.06 -21.86 -33.73
N SER A 280 -11.17 -21.15 -33.68
CA SER A 280 -11.67 -20.40 -34.84
C SER A 280 -11.12 -18.97 -34.85
N ASP A 281 -10.73 -18.44 -36.01
CA ASP A 281 -10.37 -17.02 -36.17
C ASP A 281 -11.57 -16.11 -35.91
N LYS A 282 -12.76 -16.55 -36.33
CA LYS A 282 -14.00 -15.81 -36.14
C LYS A 282 -14.30 -15.63 -34.65
N GLU A 283 -14.11 -16.68 -33.84
CA GLU A 283 -14.31 -16.63 -32.39
C GLU A 283 -13.34 -15.66 -31.71
N ILE A 284 -12.07 -15.66 -32.11
CA ILE A 284 -11.07 -14.71 -31.59
C ILE A 284 -11.49 -13.27 -31.92
N LEU A 285 -11.86 -13.01 -33.17
CA LEU A 285 -12.28 -11.69 -33.61
C LEU A 285 -13.57 -11.22 -32.91
N GLN A 286 -14.54 -12.11 -32.69
CA GLN A 286 -15.76 -11.80 -31.93
C GLN A 286 -15.49 -11.55 -30.44
N LEU A 287 -14.43 -12.14 -29.89
CA LEU A 287 -14.02 -11.88 -28.52
C LEU A 287 -13.34 -10.50 -28.38
N ILE A 288 -12.52 -10.10 -29.37
CA ILE A 288 -11.89 -8.76 -29.43
C ILE A 288 -12.93 -7.68 -29.75
N PHE A 289 -13.77 -7.92 -30.75
CA PHE A 289 -14.82 -7.01 -31.20
C PHE A 289 -16.18 -7.66 -30.97
N THR A 290 -16.90 -7.17 -29.96
CA THR A 290 -18.23 -7.67 -29.61
C THR A 290 -19.21 -7.64 -30.78
N ASP A 291 -19.12 -6.62 -31.64
CA ASP A 291 -19.87 -6.52 -32.90
C ASP A 291 -18.91 -6.30 -34.08
N LEU A 292 -18.82 -7.29 -34.96
CA LEU A 292 -17.99 -7.23 -36.18
C LEU A 292 -18.53 -6.22 -37.22
N ASN A 293 -19.82 -5.89 -37.18
CA ASN A 293 -20.42 -4.95 -38.12
C ASN A 293 -20.26 -3.49 -37.67
N SER A 294 -19.83 -3.27 -36.43
CA SER A 294 -19.62 -1.95 -35.87
C SER A 294 -18.57 -1.16 -36.66
N ALA A 295 -18.71 0.17 -36.66
CA ALA A 295 -17.75 1.06 -37.29
C ALA A 295 -16.33 0.91 -36.69
N GLU A 296 -16.25 0.67 -35.37
CA GLU A 296 -15.00 0.40 -34.67
C GLU A 296 -14.33 -0.88 -35.18
N ALA A 297 -15.06 -1.99 -35.29
CA ALA A 297 -14.50 -3.24 -35.78
C ALA A 297 -14.02 -3.13 -37.23
N LYS A 298 -14.78 -2.46 -38.11
CA LYS A 298 -14.37 -2.24 -39.51
C LYS A 298 -13.08 -1.43 -39.65
N LEU A 299 -12.84 -0.48 -38.73
CA LEU A 299 -11.63 0.33 -38.71
C LEU A 299 -10.43 -0.46 -38.15
N LEU A 300 -10.63 -1.22 -37.08
CA LEU A 300 -9.55 -1.85 -36.31
C LEU A 300 -9.19 -3.26 -36.78
N ALA A 301 -10.14 -4.04 -37.29
CA ALA A 301 -9.91 -5.42 -37.73
C ALA A 301 -8.84 -5.58 -38.82
N PRO A 302 -8.70 -4.66 -39.81
CA PRO A 302 -7.63 -4.76 -40.80
C PRO A 302 -6.23 -4.79 -40.20
N HIS A 303 -6.00 -4.14 -39.04
CA HIS A 303 -4.71 -4.14 -38.36
C HIS A 303 -4.34 -5.50 -37.74
N LEU A 304 -5.27 -6.44 -37.65
CA LEU A 304 -5.00 -7.80 -37.19
C LEU A 304 -4.72 -8.78 -38.34
N HIS A 305 -4.92 -8.37 -39.60
CA HIS A 305 -4.79 -9.27 -40.74
C HIS A 305 -3.40 -9.89 -40.86
N ALA A 306 -2.34 -9.08 -40.71
CA ALA A 306 -0.97 -9.57 -40.72
C ALA A 306 -0.68 -10.56 -39.57
N SER A 307 -1.26 -10.31 -38.39
CA SER A 307 -1.11 -11.20 -37.23
C SER A 307 -1.86 -12.53 -37.39
N ILE A 308 -2.93 -12.56 -38.20
CA ILE A 308 -3.65 -13.79 -38.54
C ILE A 308 -2.82 -14.62 -39.53
N LEU A 309 -2.27 -13.99 -40.56
CA LEU A 309 -1.44 -14.66 -41.57
C LEU A 309 -0.19 -15.30 -40.94
N GLU A 310 0.46 -14.62 -39.98
CA GLU A 310 1.60 -15.18 -39.26
C GLU A 310 1.25 -16.45 -38.46
N ALA A 311 0.01 -16.55 -37.97
CA ALA A 311 -0.45 -17.66 -37.14
C ALA A 311 -1.18 -18.77 -37.93
N GLU A 312 -1.24 -18.68 -39.27
CA GLU A 312 -2.02 -19.60 -40.12
C GLU A 312 -1.61 -21.07 -39.97
N GLU A 313 -0.32 -21.32 -39.73
CA GLU A 313 0.23 -22.67 -39.53
C GLU A 313 -0.25 -23.32 -38.23
N PHE A 314 -0.66 -22.52 -37.23
CA PHE A 314 -1.03 -22.99 -35.90
C PHE A 314 -2.56 -23.08 -35.73
N LYS A 315 -3.15 -24.15 -36.28
CA LYS A 315 -4.60 -24.40 -36.22
C LYS A 315 -5.06 -25.03 -34.91
N ASP A 316 -4.25 -25.90 -34.31
CA ASP A 316 -4.62 -26.69 -33.13
C ASP A 316 -3.96 -26.20 -31.84
N ILE A 317 -4.67 -26.43 -30.71
CA ILE A 317 -4.16 -26.17 -29.35
C ILE A 317 -2.84 -26.93 -29.13
N HIS A 318 -2.76 -28.19 -29.59
CA HIS A 318 -1.58 -29.02 -29.42
C HIS A 318 -0.37 -28.41 -30.15
N MET A 319 -0.52 -27.97 -31.40
CA MET A 319 0.57 -27.34 -32.13
C MET A 319 1.04 -26.05 -31.46
N ALA A 320 0.11 -25.23 -30.95
CA ALA A 320 0.44 -24.01 -30.24
C ALA A 320 1.25 -24.30 -28.95
N VAL A 321 0.81 -25.28 -28.14
CA VAL A 321 1.51 -25.68 -26.91
C VAL A 321 2.89 -26.28 -27.23
N GLN A 322 3.00 -27.11 -28.28
CA GLN A 322 4.28 -27.68 -28.72
C GLN A 322 5.26 -26.59 -29.16
N PHE A 323 4.79 -25.56 -29.86
CA PHE A 323 5.64 -24.45 -30.26
C PHE A 323 6.13 -23.67 -29.02
N ILE A 324 5.22 -23.34 -28.09
CA ILE A 324 5.57 -22.66 -26.83
C ILE A 324 6.57 -23.48 -26.01
N ARG A 325 6.44 -24.81 -26.00
CA ARG A 325 7.36 -25.72 -25.29
C ARG A 325 8.82 -25.47 -25.65
N PHE A 326 9.15 -25.31 -26.94
CA PHE A 326 10.52 -25.07 -27.40
C PHE A 326 11.07 -23.71 -26.94
N MET A 327 10.21 -22.74 -26.62
CA MET A 327 10.59 -21.41 -26.16
C MET A 327 10.72 -21.30 -24.63
N THR A 328 10.33 -22.34 -23.89
CA THR A 328 10.46 -22.43 -22.42
C THR A 328 11.75 -23.11 -21.98
N LYS A 329 12.19 -22.86 -20.74
CA LYS A 329 13.36 -23.57 -20.16
C LYS A 329 13.08 -25.03 -19.80
N GLY A 330 11.83 -25.35 -19.44
CA GLY A 330 11.44 -26.68 -18.97
C GLY A 330 11.22 -27.72 -20.06
N PHE A 331 11.15 -27.32 -21.34
CA PHE A 331 10.96 -28.19 -22.51
C PHE A 331 9.86 -29.26 -22.36
N SER A 332 8.85 -29.02 -21.52
CA SER A 332 7.77 -29.96 -21.21
C SER A 332 6.40 -29.29 -21.36
N GLU A 333 5.42 -30.05 -21.82
CA GLU A 333 4.04 -29.55 -22.01
C GLU A 333 3.41 -29.14 -20.68
N ALA A 334 3.66 -29.91 -19.61
CA ALA A 334 3.21 -29.58 -18.27
C ALA A 334 3.71 -28.20 -17.81
N HIS A 335 4.94 -27.84 -18.17
CA HIS A 335 5.50 -26.53 -17.85
C HIS A 335 4.82 -25.40 -18.66
N VAL A 336 4.47 -25.64 -19.92
CA VAL A 336 3.71 -24.67 -20.73
C VAL A 336 2.31 -24.45 -20.15
N LEU A 337 1.62 -25.52 -19.79
CA LEU A 337 0.30 -25.43 -19.15
C LEU A 337 0.38 -24.71 -17.81
N ASP A 338 1.42 -24.96 -17.01
CA ASP A 338 1.68 -24.20 -15.78
C ASP A 338 1.88 -22.70 -16.06
N ILE A 339 2.60 -22.33 -17.12
CA ILE A 339 2.75 -20.92 -17.51
C ILE A 339 1.40 -20.32 -17.88
N ILE A 340 0.61 -21.00 -18.71
CA ILE A 340 -0.68 -20.51 -19.19
C ILE A 340 -1.72 -20.40 -18.06
N HIS A 341 -1.75 -21.35 -17.12
CA HIS A 341 -2.74 -21.42 -16.04
C HIS A 341 -2.30 -20.76 -14.71
N ASN A 342 -1.01 -20.66 -14.41
CA ASN A 342 -0.54 -20.07 -13.14
C ASN A 342 0.27 -18.79 -13.30
N GLN A 343 0.86 -18.51 -14.47
CA GLN A 343 1.79 -17.38 -14.64
C GLN A 343 1.27 -16.27 -15.57
N LEU A 344 0.41 -16.59 -16.52
CA LEU A 344 -0.22 -15.62 -17.43
C LEU A 344 -1.37 -14.89 -16.73
N PHE A 345 -1.30 -13.55 -16.69
CA PHE A 345 -2.31 -12.69 -16.03
C PHE A 345 -2.70 -13.20 -14.63
N ILE A 346 -1.73 -13.35 -13.74
CA ILE A 346 -1.90 -13.90 -12.38
C ILE A 346 -2.97 -13.21 -11.51
N HIS A 347 -3.41 -12.01 -11.89
CA HIS A 347 -4.48 -11.27 -11.23
C HIS A 347 -5.88 -11.67 -11.72
N VAL A 348 -5.98 -12.32 -12.87
CA VAL A 348 -7.19 -12.92 -13.45
C VAL A 348 -7.25 -14.38 -13.00
N ASP A 349 -8.38 -14.75 -12.40
CA ASP A 349 -8.59 -16.11 -11.93
C ASP A 349 -8.56 -17.10 -13.11
N ASP A 350 -8.16 -18.33 -12.81
CA ASP A 350 -8.15 -19.42 -13.80
C ASP A 350 -9.58 -19.96 -14.03
N LEU A 351 -10.46 -19.08 -14.48
CA LEU A 351 -11.79 -19.42 -14.94
C LEU A 351 -11.75 -19.67 -16.45
N PRO A 352 -12.44 -20.72 -16.96
CA PRO A 352 -12.47 -21.01 -18.38
C PRO A 352 -12.91 -19.79 -19.20
N GLY A 353 -12.08 -19.39 -20.18
CA GLY A 353 -12.32 -18.25 -21.06
C GLY A 353 -12.06 -16.86 -20.48
N ALA A 354 -11.85 -16.70 -19.17
CA ALA A 354 -11.66 -15.37 -18.55
C ALA A 354 -10.35 -14.70 -19.01
N ARG A 355 -9.24 -15.44 -19.05
CA ARG A 355 -7.95 -14.92 -19.51
C ARG A 355 -7.92 -14.61 -21.00
N ALA A 356 -8.62 -15.42 -21.80
CA ALA A 356 -8.80 -15.13 -23.21
C ALA A 356 -9.62 -13.85 -23.42
N ALA A 357 -10.71 -13.66 -22.67
CA ALA A 357 -11.50 -12.44 -22.71
C ALA A 357 -10.68 -11.20 -22.27
N TYR A 358 -9.86 -11.34 -21.24
CA TYR A 358 -8.96 -10.27 -20.80
C TYR A 358 -7.87 -9.93 -21.84
N LEU A 359 -7.28 -10.95 -22.47
CA LEU A 359 -6.31 -10.77 -23.56
C LEU A 359 -6.96 -10.01 -24.73
N ALA A 360 -8.19 -10.37 -25.08
CA ALA A 360 -8.95 -9.71 -26.13
C ALA A 360 -9.22 -8.23 -25.82
N ASP A 361 -9.59 -7.89 -24.59
CA ASP A 361 -9.75 -6.50 -24.15
C ASP A 361 -8.44 -5.71 -24.24
N CYS A 362 -7.32 -6.32 -23.84
CA CYS A 362 -5.99 -5.69 -23.97
C CYS A 362 -5.63 -5.40 -25.44
N VAL A 363 -5.86 -6.36 -26.34
CA VAL A 363 -5.63 -6.19 -27.78
C VAL A 363 -6.52 -5.07 -28.33
N ARG A 364 -7.81 -5.03 -27.97
CA ARG A 364 -8.73 -3.97 -28.39
C ARG A 364 -8.24 -2.59 -27.96
N GLN A 365 -7.82 -2.43 -26.71
CA GLN A 365 -7.31 -1.15 -26.20
C GLN A 365 -6.04 -0.70 -26.96
N ILE A 366 -5.11 -1.61 -27.26
CA ILE A 366 -3.90 -1.31 -28.03
C ILE A 366 -4.25 -0.84 -29.45
N LEU A 367 -5.22 -1.50 -30.10
CA LEU A 367 -5.67 -1.11 -31.43
C LEU A 367 -6.35 0.27 -31.44
N ARG A 368 -7.16 0.58 -30.42
CA ARG A 368 -7.80 1.91 -30.28
C ARG A 368 -6.79 3.03 -30.13
N VAL A 369 -5.70 2.80 -29.40
CA VAL A 369 -4.58 3.75 -29.30
C VAL A 369 -3.81 3.83 -30.61
N LYS A 370 -3.57 2.71 -31.32
CA LYS A 370 -2.94 2.73 -32.65
C LYS A 370 -3.75 3.56 -33.66
N ALA A 371 -5.07 3.45 -33.63
CA ALA A 371 -5.99 4.19 -34.49
C ALA A 371 -6.25 5.64 -34.02
N ASN A 372 -5.59 6.10 -32.95
CA ASN A 372 -5.79 7.42 -32.33
C ASN A 372 -7.23 7.72 -31.90
N ILE A 373 -8.03 6.68 -31.60
CA ILE A 373 -9.37 6.83 -31.02
C ILE A 373 -9.22 7.25 -29.55
N ASP A 374 -8.31 6.58 -28.84
CA ASP A 374 -7.97 6.88 -27.45
C ASP A 374 -6.52 7.41 -27.37
N PRO A 375 -6.23 8.37 -26.48
CA PRO A 375 -4.87 8.85 -26.27
C PRO A 375 -4.01 7.77 -25.59
N PRO A 376 -2.67 7.82 -25.74
CA PRO A 376 -1.77 6.94 -25.00
C PRO A 376 -1.93 7.13 -23.49
N THR A 377 -1.64 6.08 -22.73
CA THR A 377 -1.88 6.05 -21.28
C THR A 377 -1.04 7.12 -20.58
N ASN A 378 -1.71 8.07 -19.90
CA ASN A 378 -1.03 9.08 -19.10
C ASN A 378 -0.42 8.46 -17.84
N ARG A 379 0.91 8.39 -17.76
CA ARG A 379 1.66 7.81 -16.63
C ARG A 379 1.63 8.70 -15.37
N ASP A 380 1.31 9.99 -15.54
CA ASP A 380 1.25 10.96 -14.45
C ASP A 380 -0.15 11.07 -13.82
N ASP A 381 -1.14 10.39 -14.39
CA ASP A 381 -2.48 10.28 -13.83
C ASP A 381 -2.45 9.46 -12.54
N THR A 382 -3.03 9.98 -11.46
CA THR A 382 -3.06 9.30 -10.16
C THR A 382 -3.80 7.97 -10.20
N ARG A 383 -4.74 7.75 -11.14
CA ARG A 383 -5.37 6.43 -11.36
C ARG A 383 -4.33 5.37 -11.70
N ASN A 384 -3.32 5.75 -12.47
CA ASN A 384 -2.26 4.86 -12.94
C ASN A 384 -1.07 4.83 -11.99
N GLN A 385 -1.23 5.30 -10.76
CA GLN A 385 -0.20 5.31 -9.73
C GLN A 385 -0.74 4.67 -8.45
N ARG A 386 0.15 4.12 -7.63
CA ARG A 386 -0.14 3.62 -6.30
C ARG A 386 0.85 4.18 -5.29
N CYS A 387 0.36 4.48 -4.10
CA CYS A 387 1.12 4.96 -2.95
C CYS A 387 1.44 3.78 -2.04
N LEU A 388 2.69 3.33 -2.07
CA LEU A 388 3.17 2.24 -1.23
C LEU A 388 3.49 2.80 0.16
N SER A 389 2.61 2.52 1.13
CA SER A 389 2.76 2.92 2.52
C SER A 389 3.74 2.02 3.29
N SER A 390 4.04 2.39 4.55
CA SER A 390 4.99 1.67 5.42
C SER A 390 4.76 0.16 5.51
N GLY A 391 3.52 -0.28 5.62
CA GLY A 391 3.18 -1.71 5.70
C GLY A 391 3.48 -2.46 4.42
N PHE A 392 3.05 -1.92 3.27
CA PHE A 392 3.29 -2.55 1.97
C PHE A 392 4.78 -2.63 1.62
N LEU A 393 5.54 -1.55 1.89
CA LEU A 393 6.98 -1.57 1.70
C LEU A 393 7.64 -2.66 2.55
N THR A 394 7.25 -2.77 3.82
CA THR A 394 7.76 -3.80 4.74
C THR A 394 7.36 -5.20 4.29
N GLN A 395 6.16 -5.34 3.73
CA GLN A 395 5.65 -6.60 3.17
C GLN A 395 6.51 -7.08 2.00
N MET A 396 6.77 -6.22 1.01
CA MET A 396 7.62 -6.55 -0.13
C MET A 396 9.03 -6.95 0.33
N LEU A 397 9.60 -6.18 1.25
CA LEU A 397 10.91 -6.48 1.84
C LEU A 397 10.91 -7.86 2.52
N PHE A 398 9.89 -8.16 3.32
CA PHE A 398 9.79 -9.43 4.03
C PHE A 398 9.64 -10.61 3.06
N GLN A 399 8.85 -10.47 2.00
CA GLN A 399 8.68 -11.52 0.98
C GLN A 399 10.00 -11.91 0.31
N ASP A 400 10.83 -10.92 -0.04
CA ASP A 400 12.13 -11.15 -0.65
C ASP A 400 13.10 -11.82 0.34
N ILE A 401 13.15 -11.32 1.59
CA ILE A 401 13.99 -11.89 2.65
C ILE A 401 13.57 -13.32 2.98
N TYR A 402 12.26 -13.58 3.09
CA TYR A 402 11.72 -14.90 3.42
C TYR A 402 12.00 -15.92 2.31
N THR A 403 11.91 -15.51 1.04
CA THR A 403 12.27 -16.36 -0.11
C THR A 403 13.77 -16.67 -0.12
N GLY A 404 14.61 -15.69 0.25
CA GLY A 404 16.05 -15.89 0.43
C GLY A 404 16.36 -16.87 1.57
N TRP A 405 15.68 -16.70 2.71
CA TRP A 405 15.78 -17.58 3.88
C TRP A 405 15.33 -19.01 3.57
N GLU A 406 14.23 -19.20 2.84
CA GLU A 406 13.74 -20.54 2.45
C GLU A 406 14.82 -21.30 1.66
N LYS A 407 15.48 -20.63 0.70
CA LYS A 407 16.58 -21.20 -0.07
C LYS A 407 17.79 -21.54 0.81
N ALA A 408 18.13 -20.65 1.74
CA ALA A 408 19.24 -20.84 2.66
C ALA A 408 18.98 -22.00 3.64
N MET A 409 17.75 -22.13 4.15
CA MET A 409 17.32 -23.23 5.01
C MET A 409 17.36 -24.57 4.26
N LYS A 410 16.81 -24.64 3.03
CA LYS A 410 16.91 -25.83 2.19
C LYS A 410 18.37 -26.23 1.95
N TYR A 411 19.23 -25.25 1.65
CA TYR A 411 20.66 -25.50 1.46
C TYR A 411 21.34 -25.98 2.75
N ALA A 412 21.03 -25.38 3.91
CA ALA A 412 21.60 -25.78 5.19
C ALA A 412 21.22 -27.22 5.55
N LEU A 413 19.96 -27.59 5.36
CA LEU A 413 19.47 -28.95 5.57
C LEU A 413 20.12 -29.93 4.59
N ASP A 414 20.23 -29.56 3.31
CA ASP A 414 20.91 -30.35 2.29
C ASP A 414 22.37 -30.63 2.63
N LYS A 415 23.06 -29.59 3.12
CA LYS A 415 24.47 -29.63 3.51
C LYS A 415 24.69 -30.53 4.72
N GLU A 416 23.87 -30.36 5.77
CA GLU A 416 23.90 -31.20 6.97
C GLU A 416 23.61 -32.67 6.64
N TYR A 417 22.58 -32.94 5.83
CA TYR A 417 22.26 -34.29 5.39
C TYR A 417 23.41 -34.91 4.59
N ASN A 418 23.95 -34.18 3.61
CA ASN A 418 25.01 -34.71 2.73
C ASN A 418 26.34 -34.95 3.46
N TRP A 419 26.69 -34.13 4.45
CA TRP A 419 27.93 -34.32 5.22
C TRP A 419 27.81 -35.41 6.28
N LYS A 420 26.63 -35.63 6.85
CA LYS A 420 26.40 -36.61 7.92
C LYS A 420 25.50 -37.78 7.47
N ARG A 421 25.60 -38.19 6.20
CA ARG A 421 24.82 -39.33 5.64
C ARG A 421 24.97 -40.63 6.44
N GLY A 422 26.12 -40.85 7.08
CA GLY A 422 26.33 -42.04 7.92
C GLY A 422 25.50 -42.04 9.21
N ILE A 423 25.14 -40.87 9.73
CA ILE A 423 24.41 -40.69 10.99
C ILE A 423 22.90 -40.66 10.73
N TYR A 424 22.47 -39.92 9.71
CA TYR A 424 21.07 -39.69 9.38
C TYR A 424 20.53 -40.73 8.40
N ASN A 425 20.39 -41.98 8.86
CA ASN A 425 19.84 -43.08 8.07
C ASN A 425 18.44 -43.49 8.55
N ASN A 426 17.51 -43.64 7.60
CA ASN A 426 16.13 -44.07 7.82
C ASN A 426 15.43 -43.19 8.88
N GLU A 427 14.93 -43.76 9.98
CA GLU A 427 14.19 -43.05 11.04
C GLU A 427 15.04 -41.96 11.73
N ARG A 428 16.38 -42.10 11.74
CA ARG A 428 17.31 -41.11 12.31
C ARG A 428 17.41 -39.82 11.49
N PHE A 429 16.73 -39.73 10.35
CA PHE A 429 16.59 -38.46 9.65
C PHE A 429 15.83 -37.42 10.51
N ALA A 430 14.93 -37.86 11.40
CA ALA A 430 14.24 -36.99 12.36
C ALA A 430 15.21 -36.24 13.31
N ASP A 431 16.37 -36.85 13.61
CA ASP A 431 17.37 -36.30 14.55
C ASP A 431 18.00 -34.99 14.06
N ILE A 432 17.90 -34.71 12.76
CA ILE A 432 18.32 -33.43 12.16
C ILE A 432 17.61 -32.26 12.85
N PHE A 433 16.36 -32.44 13.30
CA PHE A 433 15.54 -31.39 13.91
C PHE A 433 15.64 -31.31 15.45
N LEU A 434 16.60 -32.02 16.07
CA LEU A 434 16.86 -31.93 17.51
C LEU A 434 17.39 -30.55 17.92
N ALA A 435 17.19 -30.18 19.20
CA ALA A 435 17.42 -28.84 19.73
C ALA A 435 18.82 -28.26 19.44
N GLY A 436 19.87 -29.10 19.38
CA GLY A 436 21.23 -28.67 19.08
C GLY A 436 21.44 -28.15 17.65
N ASN A 437 20.72 -28.69 16.65
CA ASN A 437 20.90 -28.33 15.24
C ASN A 437 19.88 -27.30 14.73
N ARG A 438 18.81 -27.02 15.50
CA ARG A 438 17.72 -26.11 15.10
C ARG A 438 18.23 -24.71 14.73
N ALA A 439 19.16 -24.17 15.51
CA ALA A 439 19.68 -22.82 15.29
C ALA A 439 20.42 -22.71 13.96
N GLU A 440 21.19 -23.75 13.58
CA GLU A 440 21.95 -23.79 12.33
C GLU A 440 21.04 -24.03 11.11
N ILE A 441 20.05 -24.92 11.23
CA ILE A 441 19.13 -25.26 10.14
C ILE A 441 18.20 -24.09 9.84
N PHE A 442 17.53 -23.55 10.86
CA PHE A 442 16.56 -22.48 10.68
C PHE A 442 17.22 -21.10 10.54
N GLN A 443 18.53 -20.97 10.75
CA GLN A 443 19.28 -19.71 10.60
C GLN A 443 18.55 -18.50 11.20
N ILE A 444 18.20 -18.61 12.49
CA ILE A 444 17.29 -17.69 13.20
C ILE A 444 17.73 -16.21 13.11
N THR A 445 19.03 -15.95 12.99
CA THR A 445 19.58 -14.59 12.87
C THR A 445 19.43 -13.98 11.49
N MET A 446 19.40 -14.78 10.41
CA MET A 446 19.47 -14.29 9.02
C MET A 446 18.33 -13.32 8.69
N ILE A 447 17.09 -13.65 9.07
CA ILE A 447 15.93 -12.81 8.81
C ILE A 447 16.06 -11.49 9.59
N THR A 448 16.42 -11.57 10.87
CA THR A 448 16.56 -10.40 11.75
C THR A 448 17.63 -9.43 11.23
N ASP A 449 18.81 -9.95 10.86
CA ASP A 449 19.91 -9.13 10.36
C ASP A 449 19.57 -8.48 9.01
N SER A 450 18.86 -9.21 8.14
CA SER A 450 18.42 -8.69 6.83
C SER A 450 17.39 -7.58 6.99
N ILE A 451 16.41 -7.73 7.90
CA ILE A 451 15.44 -6.68 8.21
C ILE A 451 16.15 -5.47 8.80
N LEU A 452 17.01 -5.65 9.81
CA LEU A 452 17.73 -4.53 10.43
C LEU A 452 18.66 -3.81 9.44
N ARG A 453 19.29 -4.53 8.50
CA ARG A 453 20.07 -3.92 7.41
C ARG A 453 19.20 -2.99 6.56
N ALA A 454 17.99 -3.39 6.20
CA ALA A 454 17.06 -2.56 5.44
C ALA A 454 16.62 -1.32 6.23
N PHE A 455 16.27 -1.48 7.50
CA PHE A 455 15.93 -0.37 8.40
C PHE A 455 17.13 0.52 8.76
N LYS A 456 18.36 0.14 8.41
CA LYS A 456 19.57 0.99 8.49
C LYS A 456 19.79 1.86 7.23
N GLY A 457 18.99 1.69 6.18
CA GLY A 457 19.03 2.53 4.98
C GLY A 457 19.31 1.77 3.68
N LYS A 458 19.62 0.48 3.75
CA LYS A 458 19.91 -0.39 2.60
C LYS A 458 18.69 -1.23 2.24
N TRP A 459 17.68 -0.60 1.64
CA TRP A 459 16.39 -1.24 1.41
C TRP A 459 16.47 -2.28 0.29
N GLY A 460 16.47 -3.57 0.65
CA GLY A 460 16.50 -4.69 -0.29
C GLY A 460 17.12 -5.96 0.32
N SER A 461 17.18 -7.04 -0.47
CA SER A 461 17.72 -8.35 -0.06
C SER A 461 19.26 -8.43 -0.04
N GLY A 462 19.96 -7.34 -0.39
CA GLY A 462 21.42 -7.24 -0.38
C GLY A 462 22.14 -7.71 -1.65
N PHE A 463 21.42 -8.24 -2.65
CA PHE A 463 21.97 -8.71 -3.92
C PHE A 463 22.00 -7.61 -5.02
N GLY A 464 22.57 -6.44 -4.71
CA GLY A 464 22.79 -5.37 -5.70
C GLY A 464 21.57 -4.50 -6.06
N GLU A 465 20.36 -4.89 -5.66
CA GLU A 465 19.11 -4.12 -5.86
C GLU A 465 18.74 -3.25 -4.64
N GLU A 466 19.73 -2.71 -3.92
CA GLU A 466 19.46 -1.88 -2.73
C GLU A 466 18.97 -0.48 -3.14
N LYS A 467 17.72 -0.15 -2.78
CA LYS A 467 17.18 1.21 -2.92
C LYS A 467 17.60 2.06 -1.71
N SER A 468 18.13 3.25 -1.96
CA SER A 468 18.41 4.24 -0.92
C SER A 468 17.27 5.25 -0.79
N GLY A 469 17.12 5.87 0.38
CA GLY A 469 16.16 6.99 0.60
C GLY A 469 14.71 6.60 0.88
N VAL A 470 14.36 5.31 0.88
CA VAL A 470 13.03 4.79 1.28
C VAL A 470 12.78 5.03 2.78
N ILE A 471 13.77 4.74 3.60
CA ILE A 471 13.79 5.06 5.03
C ILE A 471 14.67 6.28 5.27
N GLN A 472 14.13 7.28 5.98
CA GLN A 472 14.81 8.54 6.26
C GLN A 472 14.86 8.78 7.77
N GLN A 473 15.90 9.47 8.24
CA GLN A 473 15.92 9.98 9.62
C GLN A 473 14.81 11.01 9.78
N LEU A 474 14.06 10.90 10.87
CA LEU A 474 12.94 11.78 11.11
C LEU A 474 13.42 13.22 11.39
N SER A 475 13.10 14.14 10.50
CA SER A 475 13.27 15.57 10.76
C SER A 475 12.35 16.02 11.90
N ARG A 476 12.95 16.54 12.97
CA ARG A 476 12.25 16.95 14.20
C ARG A 476 12.71 18.32 14.67
N LEU A 477 12.74 19.29 13.76
CA LEU A 477 13.06 20.68 14.09
C LEU A 477 11.89 21.38 14.79
N SER A 478 10.68 21.11 14.32
CA SER A 478 9.43 21.56 14.92
C SER A 478 8.40 20.42 14.87
N TYR A 479 7.34 20.54 15.67
CA TYR A 479 6.26 19.56 15.66
C TYR A 479 5.57 19.47 14.28
N HIS A 480 5.46 20.61 13.59
CA HIS A 480 4.86 20.67 12.25
C HIS A 480 5.74 20.02 11.17
N ASP A 481 7.07 20.17 11.27
CA ASP A 481 8.02 19.52 10.37
C ASP A 481 7.95 17.98 10.51
N PHE A 482 7.88 17.49 11.75
CA PHE A 482 7.64 16.08 12.05
C PHE A 482 6.39 15.54 11.33
N LEU A 483 5.24 16.19 11.53
CA LEU A 483 3.98 15.75 10.94
C LEU A 483 3.98 15.85 9.41
N SER A 484 4.53 16.92 8.86
CA SER A 484 4.70 17.09 7.41
C SER A 484 5.58 15.99 6.83
N HIS A 485 6.64 15.60 7.52
CA HIS A 485 7.53 14.53 7.08
C HIS A 485 6.82 13.17 7.01
N CYS A 486 5.98 12.84 7.99
CA CYS A 486 5.19 11.61 7.98
C CYS A 486 4.15 11.55 6.84
N ARG A 487 3.67 12.70 6.36
CA ARG A 487 2.69 12.81 5.25
C ARG A 487 3.30 12.97 3.87
N ARG A 488 4.63 12.88 3.78
CA ARG A 488 5.37 13.00 2.51
C ARG A 488 5.16 11.75 1.64
N CYS A 489 4.96 11.98 0.35
CA CYS A 489 4.93 10.95 -0.68
C CYS A 489 5.98 11.29 -1.76
N VAL A 490 6.79 10.30 -2.16
CA VAL A 490 7.89 10.50 -3.11
C VAL A 490 7.72 9.59 -4.30
N LEU A 491 7.66 10.16 -5.50
CA LEU A 491 7.70 9.39 -6.74
C LEU A 491 9.09 8.77 -6.94
N ASN A 492 9.12 7.47 -7.22
CA ASN A 492 10.36 6.77 -7.57
C ASN A 492 10.83 7.19 -8.97
N PHE A 493 11.60 8.28 -9.02
CA PHE A 493 12.06 8.90 -10.25
C PHE A 493 13.49 9.42 -10.08
N ASP A 494 14.32 9.23 -11.10
CA ASP A 494 15.68 9.75 -11.11
C ASP A 494 15.65 11.28 -11.30
N THR A 495 15.87 12.00 -10.20
CA THR A 495 15.87 13.47 -10.16
C THR A 495 16.93 14.12 -11.07
N THR A 496 17.94 13.37 -11.54
CA THR A 496 18.94 13.87 -12.48
C THR A 496 18.35 14.12 -13.87
N LEU A 497 17.31 13.37 -14.24
CA LEU A 497 16.57 13.56 -15.48
C LEU A 497 15.72 14.83 -15.40
N LYS A 498 15.99 15.78 -16.30
CA LYS A 498 15.27 17.06 -16.40
C LYS A 498 13.97 16.93 -17.22
N LEU A 499 13.19 15.87 -16.98
CA LEU A 499 11.91 15.67 -17.64
C LEU A 499 10.81 16.49 -16.94
N PRO A 500 9.97 17.23 -17.68
CA PRO A 500 8.93 18.06 -17.09
C PRO A 500 7.68 17.27 -16.66
N GLY A 501 7.42 16.11 -17.28
CA GLY A 501 6.19 15.31 -17.09
C GLY A 501 5.81 15.08 -15.62
N PRO A 502 6.62 14.34 -14.84
CA PRO A 502 6.29 14.01 -13.45
C PRO A 502 6.36 15.21 -12.49
N ARG A 503 6.97 16.32 -12.92
CA ARG A 503 7.16 17.52 -12.09
C ARG A 503 5.99 18.48 -12.17
N ARG A 504 5.22 18.44 -13.27
CA ARG A 504 4.04 19.28 -13.44
C ARG A 504 2.89 18.77 -12.59
N LEU A 505 2.13 19.71 -12.03
CA LEU A 505 0.90 19.38 -11.30
C LEU A 505 -0.12 18.84 -12.31
N ASN A 506 -0.50 17.56 -12.16
CA ASN A 506 -1.52 16.92 -12.96
C ASN A 506 -2.91 17.16 -12.31
N PRO A 507 -3.96 17.54 -13.05
CA PRO A 507 -5.31 17.75 -12.49
C PRO A 507 -5.86 16.58 -11.68
N SER A 508 -5.48 15.34 -12.01
CA SER A 508 -5.86 14.13 -11.27
C SER A 508 -5.39 14.14 -9.80
N GLN A 509 -4.35 14.91 -9.47
CA GLN A 509 -3.82 15.04 -8.11
C GLN A 509 -4.71 15.89 -7.18
N TYR A 510 -5.68 16.61 -7.75
CA TYR A 510 -6.57 17.52 -7.01
C TYR A 510 -7.34 16.77 -5.92
N GLY A 511 -7.21 17.24 -4.68
CA GLY A 511 -7.87 16.67 -3.51
C GLY A 511 -7.06 15.58 -2.80
N TYR A 512 -6.14 14.90 -3.47
CA TYR A 512 -5.31 13.83 -2.88
C TYR A 512 -3.96 14.33 -2.38
N PHE A 513 -3.32 15.19 -3.19
CA PHE A 513 -2.03 15.77 -2.88
C PHE A 513 -2.15 17.28 -2.76
N CYS A 514 -1.34 17.87 -1.89
CA CYS A 514 -1.25 19.31 -1.79
C CYS A 514 -0.65 19.90 -3.07
N THR A 515 -1.29 20.95 -3.58
CA THR A 515 -0.87 21.67 -4.78
C THR A 515 0.33 22.59 -4.56
N SER A 516 0.59 23.03 -3.32
CA SER A 516 1.66 24.00 -2.99
C SER A 516 2.79 23.40 -2.15
N GLU A 517 2.55 22.34 -1.38
CA GLU A 517 3.53 21.78 -0.45
C GLU A 517 4.49 20.81 -1.16
N THR A 518 5.45 21.35 -1.90
CA THR A 518 6.57 20.62 -2.54
C THR A 518 7.89 21.34 -2.26
N PRO A 519 9.00 20.63 -2.02
CA PRO A 519 10.30 21.26 -1.86
C PRO A 519 10.72 22.01 -3.14
N THR A 520 11.63 22.96 -2.95
CA THR A 520 12.29 23.71 -4.04
C THR A 520 13.49 22.93 -4.58
N GLY A 521 13.87 23.17 -5.84
CA GLY A 521 15.06 22.56 -6.45
C GLY A 521 14.78 21.25 -7.18
N ALA A 522 15.73 20.30 -7.14
CA ALA A 522 15.70 19.08 -7.95
C ALA A 522 14.54 18.12 -7.63
N SER A 523 13.92 18.24 -6.45
CA SER A 523 12.80 17.38 -6.01
C SER A 523 11.42 17.99 -6.26
N ILE A 524 11.34 19.14 -6.93
CA ILE A 524 10.06 19.82 -7.21
C ILE A 524 9.12 18.90 -8.00
N GLY A 525 7.89 18.75 -7.50
CA GLY A 525 6.83 17.91 -8.08
C GLY A 525 7.03 16.40 -7.92
N ILE A 526 8.24 15.94 -7.57
CA ILE A 526 8.56 14.54 -7.28
C ILE A 526 8.21 14.21 -5.83
N THR A 527 8.57 15.11 -4.92
CA THR A 527 8.18 15.03 -3.51
C THR A 527 6.90 15.84 -3.29
N LYS A 528 5.83 15.15 -2.90
CA LYS A 528 4.51 15.72 -2.63
C LYS A 528 4.14 15.47 -1.17
N ASN A 529 3.13 16.18 -0.68
CA ASN A 529 2.54 15.89 0.62
C ASN A 529 1.06 15.55 0.43
N LEU A 530 0.56 14.59 1.19
CA LEU A 530 -0.87 14.24 1.18
C LEU A 530 -1.70 15.45 1.63
N SER A 531 -2.87 15.63 1.01
CA SER A 531 -3.85 16.63 1.47
C SER A 531 -4.38 16.24 2.86
N MET A 532 -4.98 17.18 3.58
CA MET A 532 -5.25 17.05 5.02
C MET A 532 -6.06 15.80 5.42
N MET A 533 -7.07 15.42 4.63
CA MET A 533 -7.96 14.29 4.93
C MET A 533 -7.73 13.06 4.05
N THR A 534 -6.71 13.09 3.18
CA THR A 534 -6.39 11.94 2.34
C THR A 534 -5.85 10.79 3.18
N LEU A 535 -6.42 9.61 2.97
CA LEU A 535 -5.95 8.34 3.49
C LEU A 535 -5.47 7.45 2.33
N ILE A 536 -4.86 6.31 2.67
CA ILE A 536 -4.42 5.31 1.69
C ILE A 536 -5.24 4.04 1.91
N SER A 537 -5.76 3.46 0.82
CA SER A 537 -6.55 2.23 0.89
C SER A 537 -5.74 1.06 1.44
N THR A 538 -6.39 0.23 2.24
CA THR A 538 -5.89 -1.05 2.74
C THR A 538 -6.39 -2.19 1.85
N ALA A 539 -5.62 -3.28 1.77
CA ALA A 539 -6.03 -4.42 0.94
C ALA A 539 -7.17 -5.20 1.58
N ASN A 540 -8.05 -5.79 0.78
CA ASN A 540 -9.01 -6.77 1.24
C ASN A 540 -8.95 -8.05 0.40
N ASN A 541 -9.38 -9.16 0.96
CA ASN A 541 -9.53 -10.41 0.23
C ASN A 541 -10.72 -10.30 -0.76
N PRO A 542 -10.48 -10.43 -2.08
CA PRO A 542 -11.55 -10.33 -3.07
C PRO A 542 -12.44 -11.58 -3.13
N GLU A 543 -12.02 -12.74 -2.60
CA GLU A 543 -12.71 -14.02 -2.76
C GLU A 543 -14.18 -14.03 -2.30
N PRO A 544 -14.53 -13.51 -1.12
CA PRO A 544 -15.94 -13.49 -0.69
C PRO A 544 -16.83 -12.64 -1.61
N ILE A 545 -16.29 -11.52 -2.08
CA ILE A 545 -17.02 -10.59 -2.96
C ILE A 545 -17.20 -11.21 -4.34
N ARG A 546 -16.18 -11.91 -4.85
CA ARG A 546 -16.26 -12.66 -6.12
C ARG A 546 -17.38 -13.69 -6.11
N LYS A 547 -17.45 -14.50 -5.04
CA LYS A 547 -18.52 -15.49 -4.87
C LYS A 547 -19.89 -14.83 -4.85
N TRP A 548 -20.03 -13.74 -4.09
CA TRP A 548 -21.29 -12.99 -4.03
C TRP A 548 -21.71 -12.43 -5.39
N LEU A 549 -20.77 -11.88 -6.18
CA LEU A 549 -21.05 -11.33 -7.51
C LEU A 549 -21.61 -12.38 -8.48
N VAL A 550 -21.05 -13.60 -8.47
CA VAL A 550 -21.48 -14.69 -9.34
C VAL A 550 -22.78 -15.33 -8.85
N GLU A 551 -22.91 -15.58 -7.55
CA GLU A 551 -24.07 -16.31 -6.99
C GLU A 551 -25.33 -15.44 -6.83
N ARG A 552 -25.15 -14.16 -6.47
CA ARG A 552 -26.24 -13.24 -6.07
C ARG A 552 -26.24 -11.92 -6.85
N GLY A 553 -25.07 -11.42 -7.24
CA GLY A 553 -24.91 -10.16 -7.97
C GLY A 553 -25.33 -10.21 -9.45
N GLY A 554 -25.73 -11.38 -9.96
CA GLY A 554 -26.16 -11.56 -11.34
C GLY A 554 -25.04 -11.46 -12.37
N VAL A 555 -23.78 -11.65 -11.95
CA VAL A 555 -22.63 -11.69 -12.86
C VAL A 555 -22.53 -13.08 -13.49
N ILE A 556 -22.69 -13.12 -14.80
CA ILE A 556 -22.62 -14.35 -15.58
C ILE A 556 -21.15 -14.60 -15.98
N PRO A 557 -20.58 -15.79 -15.69
CA PRO A 557 -19.20 -16.14 -16.04
C PRO A 557 -18.90 -16.09 -17.54
N CYS A 558 -17.64 -15.82 -17.91
CA CYS A 558 -17.22 -15.71 -19.32
C CYS A 558 -17.52 -16.95 -20.17
N LEU A 559 -17.46 -18.15 -19.59
CA LEU A 559 -17.75 -19.41 -20.30
C LEU A 559 -19.23 -19.52 -20.75
N GLN A 560 -20.16 -18.96 -19.99
CA GLN A 560 -21.61 -19.05 -20.24
C GLN A 560 -22.11 -17.94 -21.19
N MET A 561 -21.21 -17.12 -21.73
CA MET A 561 -21.56 -16.02 -22.61
C MET A 561 -21.77 -16.49 -24.04
N ASN A 562 -22.98 -16.28 -24.54
CA ASN A 562 -23.27 -16.34 -25.97
C ASN A 562 -22.91 -15.01 -26.64
N ASP A 563 -22.67 -15.03 -27.95
CA ASP A 563 -22.31 -13.85 -28.73
C ASP A 563 -23.39 -12.75 -28.64
N ASP A 564 -24.67 -13.12 -28.69
CA ASP A 564 -25.78 -12.17 -28.58
C ASP A 564 -25.84 -11.50 -27.20
N LEU A 565 -25.54 -12.26 -26.13
CA LEU A 565 -25.49 -11.72 -24.78
C LEU A 565 -24.31 -10.76 -24.60
N ARG A 566 -23.17 -11.04 -25.24
CA ARG A 566 -21.97 -10.20 -25.18
C ARG A 566 -22.18 -8.81 -25.78
N LEU A 567 -23.13 -8.66 -26.72
CA LEU A 567 -23.52 -7.36 -27.28
C LEU A 567 -24.20 -6.45 -26.24
N VAL A 568 -25.08 -7.01 -25.41
CA VAL A 568 -25.90 -6.27 -24.44
C VAL A 568 -25.20 -6.16 -23.09
N ALA A 569 -24.53 -7.22 -22.65
CA ALA A 569 -23.95 -7.31 -21.33
C ALA A 569 -22.70 -6.43 -21.18
N VAL A 570 -22.40 -6.04 -19.95
CA VAL A 570 -21.30 -5.16 -19.56
C VAL A 570 -20.28 -5.97 -18.77
N PRO A 571 -18.99 -5.98 -19.15
CA PRO A 571 -17.97 -6.69 -18.39
C PRO A 571 -17.75 -6.08 -17.00
N VAL A 572 -17.61 -6.96 -16.01
CA VAL A 572 -17.36 -6.64 -14.60
C VAL A 572 -15.93 -7.02 -14.24
N TYR A 573 -15.19 -6.03 -13.73
CA TYR A 573 -13.79 -6.18 -13.35
C TYR A 573 -13.61 -6.07 -11.83
N ILE A 574 -12.74 -6.92 -11.28
CA ILE A 574 -12.26 -6.82 -9.90
C ILE A 574 -10.74 -6.71 -9.88
N ASN A 575 -10.19 -5.67 -9.25
CA ASN A 575 -8.74 -5.40 -9.21
C ASN A 575 -8.07 -5.43 -10.60
N GLY A 576 -8.78 -5.00 -11.64
CA GLY A 576 -8.30 -5.02 -13.03
C GLY A 576 -8.41 -6.38 -13.74
N GLY A 577 -8.83 -7.46 -13.07
CA GLY A 577 -9.12 -8.74 -13.72
C GLY A 577 -10.59 -8.89 -14.08
N ILE A 578 -10.89 -9.46 -15.26
CA ILE A 578 -12.28 -9.72 -15.68
C ILE A 578 -12.86 -10.91 -14.92
N LEU A 579 -14.06 -10.73 -14.35
CA LEU A 579 -14.79 -11.80 -13.65
C LEU A 579 -15.87 -12.43 -14.55
N GLY A 580 -16.60 -11.58 -15.28
CA GLY A 580 -17.74 -11.98 -16.09
C GLY A 580 -18.49 -10.76 -16.61
N TYR A 581 -19.78 -10.92 -16.92
CA TYR A 581 -20.62 -9.88 -17.50
C TYR A 581 -21.94 -9.72 -16.73
N THR A 582 -22.48 -8.50 -16.69
CA THR A 582 -23.79 -8.19 -16.12
C THR A 582 -24.70 -7.55 -17.16
N ILE A 583 -26.00 -7.84 -17.10
CA ILE A 583 -27.01 -7.19 -17.94
C ILE A 583 -27.45 -5.86 -17.31
N ASP A 584 -27.49 -5.80 -15.98
CA ASP A 584 -27.97 -4.65 -15.21
C ASP A 584 -26.83 -3.99 -14.42
N ALA A 585 -25.98 -3.27 -15.16
CA ALA A 585 -24.81 -2.59 -14.60
C ALA A 585 -25.19 -1.47 -13.61
N SER A 586 -26.30 -0.77 -13.84
CA SER A 586 -26.73 0.37 -13.04
C SER A 586 -27.15 -0.07 -11.63
N ASN A 587 -28.05 -1.05 -11.53
CA ASN A 587 -28.51 -1.53 -10.23
C ASN A 587 -27.42 -2.28 -9.47
N LEU A 588 -26.55 -3.04 -10.16
CA LEU A 588 -25.41 -3.70 -9.54
C LEU A 588 -24.46 -2.66 -8.90
N THR A 589 -24.12 -1.61 -9.63
CA THR A 589 -23.25 -0.53 -9.14
C THR A 589 -23.88 0.19 -7.94
N ARG A 590 -25.20 0.42 -7.98
CA ARG A 590 -25.94 1.03 -6.86
C ARG A 590 -25.91 0.16 -5.61
N VAL A 591 -26.14 -1.14 -5.73
CA VAL A 591 -26.09 -2.07 -4.59
C VAL A 591 -24.69 -2.09 -3.98
N LEU A 592 -23.63 -2.16 -4.81
CA LEU A 592 -22.25 -2.14 -4.34
C LEU A 592 -21.90 -0.83 -3.60
N ARG A 593 -22.37 0.32 -4.09
CA ARG A 593 -22.21 1.61 -3.38
C ARG A 593 -22.97 1.64 -2.04
N LEU A 594 -24.20 1.13 -1.99
CA LEU A 594 -24.95 1.02 -0.74
C LEU A 594 -24.25 0.09 0.27
N MET A 595 -23.66 -1.01 -0.19
CA MET A 595 -22.85 -1.90 0.65
C MET A 595 -21.60 -1.19 1.19
N LYS A 596 -20.96 -0.33 0.40
CA LYS A 596 -19.85 0.52 0.84
C LYS A 596 -20.28 1.51 1.93
N TRP A 597 -21.41 2.20 1.74
CA TRP A 597 -21.93 3.21 2.70
C TRP A 597 -22.52 2.61 3.98
N THR A 598 -22.73 1.29 4.04
CA THR A 598 -23.24 0.57 5.23
C THR A 598 -22.16 -0.25 5.95
N GLY A 599 -20.93 -0.27 5.41
CA GLY A 599 -19.80 -1.05 5.94
C GLY A 599 -19.85 -2.55 5.61
N CYS A 600 -20.79 -3.01 4.79
CA CYS A 600 -20.84 -4.39 4.28
C CYS A 600 -19.68 -4.68 3.31
N LEU A 601 -19.29 -3.65 2.55
CA LEU A 601 -18.06 -3.58 1.77
C LEU A 601 -17.12 -2.59 2.47
N PRO A 602 -15.79 -2.81 2.48
CA PRO A 602 -14.87 -1.89 3.16
C PRO A 602 -15.00 -0.47 2.63
N ALA A 603 -14.90 0.52 3.53
CA ALA A 603 -15.12 1.92 3.18
C ALA A 603 -14.20 2.45 2.07
N PHE A 604 -13.03 1.84 1.85
CA PHE A 604 -12.05 2.25 0.83
C PHE A 604 -12.16 1.49 -0.51
N SER A 605 -13.16 0.62 -0.69
CA SER A 605 -13.38 -0.03 -1.99
C SER A 605 -13.78 1.00 -3.04
N SER A 606 -13.21 0.90 -4.24
CA SER A 606 -13.65 1.68 -5.41
C SER A 606 -14.77 0.96 -6.14
N VAL A 607 -15.87 1.63 -6.43
CA VAL A 607 -17.00 1.10 -7.17
C VAL A 607 -17.48 2.13 -8.19
N GLY A 608 -17.41 1.78 -9.47
CA GLY A 608 -17.90 2.66 -10.53
C GLY A 608 -18.35 1.91 -11.77
N PHE A 609 -19.16 2.61 -12.56
CA PHE A 609 -19.60 2.19 -13.88
C PHE A 609 -19.18 3.25 -14.89
N ASN A 610 -18.15 2.94 -15.67
CA ASN A 610 -17.71 3.78 -16.78
C ASN A 610 -18.62 3.51 -17.99
N ILE A 611 -19.45 4.50 -18.31
CA ILE A 611 -20.45 4.41 -19.38
C ILE A 611 -19.78 4.42 -20.76
N ARG A 612 -18.72 5.22 -20.94
CA ARG A 612 -17.98 5.34 -22.22
C ARG A 612 -17.34 4.02 -22.62
N ASP A 613 -16.66 3.38 -21.68
CA ASP A 613 -15.93 2.13 -21.93
C ASP A 613 -16.80 0.89 -21.66
N ARG A 614 -18.07 1.08 -21.28
CA ARG A 614 -19.00 0.02 -20.86
C ARG A 614 -18.32 -0.95 -19.89
N LYS A 615 -17.86 -0.44 -18.75
CA LYS A 615 -17.08 -1.23 -17.78
C LYS A 615 -17.54 -0.96 -16.35
N VAL A 616 -17.96 -2.01 -15.65
CA VAL A 616 -18.14 -1.96 -14.19
C VAL A 616 -16.81 -2.37 -13.56
N PHE A 617 -16.32 -1.58 -12.62
CA PHE A 617 -15.08 -1.86 -11.92
C PHE A 617 -15.26 -1.83 -10.40
N LEU A 618 -14.58 -2.77 -9.75
CA LEU A 618 -14.46 -2.87 -8.31
C LEU A 618 -12.96 -2.98 -7.96
N TYR A 619 -12.44 -2.03 -7.19
CA TYR A 619 -11.07 -2.11 -6.67
C TYR A 619 -11.08 -2.28 -5.15
N VAL A 620 -10.42 -3.33 -4.68
CA VAL A 620 -10.18 -3.66 -3.27
C VAL A 620 -8.67 -3.85 -3.00
N ASP A 621 -7.84 -3.33 -3.90
CA ASP A 621 -6.39 -3.24 -3.76
C ASP A 621 -5.99 -2.09 -2.81
N GLU A 622 -4.79 -2.22 -2.26
CA GLU A 622 -4.16 -1.23 -1.40
C GLU A 622 -3.40 -0.15 -2.19
N GLY A 623 -3.05 0.93 -1.52
CA GLY A 623 -2.20 1.97 -2.08
C GLY A 623 -2.92 3.00 -2.94
N ARG A 624 -4.25 2.98 -3.00
CA ARG A 624 -5.03 4.06 -3.65
C ARG A 624 -5.19 5.23 -2.68
N PRO A 625 -4.86 6.47 -3.06
CA PRO A 625 -5.20 7.61 -2.24
C PRO A 625 -6.71 7.81 -2.25
N VAL A 626 -7.34 7.97 -1.09
CA VAL A 626 -8.79 8.15 -0.97
C VAL A 626 -9.08 9.41 -0.17
N ARG A 627 -10.13 10.14 -0.55
CA ARG A 627 -10.56 11.36 0.14
C ARG A 627 -12.03 11.30 0.53
N PRO A 628 -12.41 11.77 1.73
CA PRO A 628 -13.80 11.76 2.17
C PRO A 628 -14.57 12.91 1.52
N LEU A 629 -15.70 12.59 0.90
CA LEU A 629 -16.66 13.53 0.32
C LEU A 629 -18.05 13.25 0.90
N LEU A 630 -18.90 14.27 0.92
CA LEU A 630 -20.32 14.09 1.26
C LEU A 630 -21.03 13.58 0.02
N HIS A 631 -21.58 12.37 0.06
CA HIS A 631 -22.43 11.91 -1.05
C HIS A 631 -23.82 12.52 -0.91
N LEU A 632 -24.37 12.92 -2.05
CA LEU A 632 -25.72 13.47 -2.16
C LEU A 632 -26.65 12.35 -2.60
N GLY A 633 -27.82 12.25 -1.97
CA GLY A 633 -28.89 11.37 -2.46
C GLY A 633 -29.33 11.78 -3.88
N GLU A 634 -30.19 10.98 -4.50
CA GLU A 634 -30.63 11.17 -5.90
C GLU A 634 -31.21 12.56 -6.20
N ASP A 635 -31.74 13.23 -5.18
CA ASP A 635 -32.32 14.57 -5.29
C ASP A 635 -31.30 15.72 -5.20
N GLY A 636 -30.01 15.43 -5.01
CA GLY A 636 -28.97 16.45 -4.81
C GLY A 636 -29.13 17.23 -3.50
N ILE A 637 -29.71 16.60 -2.47
CA ILE A 637 -29.98 17.25 -1.18
C ILE A 637 -28.90 16.85 -0.17
N VAL A 638 -28.36 17.85 0.53
CA VAL A 638 -27.41 17.61 1.64
C VAL A 638 -28.16 17.02 2.84
N PRO A 639 -27.77 15.83 3.35
CA PRO A 639 -28.48 15.15 4.43
C PRO A 639 -28.12 15.72 5.82
N VAL A 640 -28.54 16.96 6.10
CA VAL A 640 -28.18 17.71 7.33
C VAL A 640 -28.60 17.00 8.61
N GLU A 641 -29.79 16.42 8.63
CA GLU A 641 -30.34 15.75 9.82
C GLU A 641 -29.48 14.57 10.24
N ARG A 642 -29.03 13.75 9.28
CA ARG A 642 -28.11 12.62 9.52
C ARG A 642 -26.73 13.09 9.99
N ILE A 643 -26.19 14.16 9.38
CA ILE A 643 -24.90 14.72 9.80
C ILE A 643 -24.94 15.18 11.26
N ARG A 644 -26.08 15.75 11.70
CA ARG A 644 -26.27 16.22 13.09
C ARG A 644 -26.56 15.09 14.07
N SER A 645 -27.19 14.00 13.65
CA SER A 645 -27.51 12.88 14.54
C SER A 645 -26.29 12.02 14.87
N MET A 646 -25.39 11.83 13.90
CA MET A 646 -24.21 10.97 14.04
C MET A 646 -23.04 11.72 14.69
N ARG A 647 -22.52 11.18 15.81
CA ARG A 647 -21.45 11.82 16.61
C ARG A 647 -20.04 11.31 16.32
N LYS A 648 -19.90 10.08 15.82
CA LYS A 648 -18.59 9.48 15.51
C LYS A 648 -18.32 9.57 14.02
N TRP A 649 -17.05 9.78 13.65
CA TRP A 649 -16.63 9.78 12.25
C TRP A 649 -16.96 8.46 11.54
N ARG A 650 -16.80 7.32 12.24
CA ARG A 650 -17.20 5.99 11.79
C ARG A 650 -18.64 5.97 11.29
N ASP A 651 -19.59 6.38 12.12
CA ASP A 651 -21.03 6.28 11.82
C ASP A 651 -21.39 7.19 10.63
N LEU A 652 -20.71 8.33 10.46
CA LEU A 652 -20.85 9.18 9.27
C LEU A 652 -20.39 8.49 7.99
N VAL A 653 -19.48 7.51 8.05
CA VAL A 653 -18.94 6.81 6.87
C VAL A 653 -19.73 5.53 6.57
N ILE A 654 -19.95 4.68 7.58
CA ILE A 654 -20.55 3.34 7.41
C ILE A 654 -21.99 3.23 7.91
N GLY A 655 -22.57 4.30 8.44
CA GLY A 655 -23.96 4.30 8.90
C GLY A 655 -24.19 3.47 10.16
N ASP A 656 -25.43 2.96 10.32
CA ASP A 656 -25.94 2.38 11.56
C ASP A 656 -26.54 0.96 11.39
N LEU A 657 -26.13 0.23 10.34
CA LEU A 657 -26.62 -1.11 10.09
C LEU A 657 -26.30 -2.06 11.27
N PRO A 658 -27.26 -2.86 11.79
CA PRO A 658 -27.05 -3.72 12.96
C PRO A 658 -25.94 -4.78 12.77
N GLN A 659 -25.78 -5.29 11.55
CA GLN A 659 -24.79 -6.34 11.24
C GLN A 659 -23.35 -5.79 11.24
N THR A 660 -23.17 -4.50 10.99
CA THR A 660 -21.85 -3.86 10.88
C THR A 660 -21.52 -3.00 12.10
N THR A 661 -22.27 -3.10 13.20
CA THR A 661 -22.07 -2.28 14.42
C THR A 661 -20.69 -2.51 15.08
N THR A 662 -20.07 -3.68 14.85
CA THR A 662 -18.72 -4.00 15.33
C THR A 662 -17.59 -3.53 14.39
N HIS A 663 -17.92 -3.17 13.15
CA HIS A 663 -16.93 -2.82 12.12
C HIS A 663 -16.43 -1.40 12.35
N ASP A 664 -15.13 -1.16 12.27
CA ASP A 664 -14.54 0.16 12.13
C ASP A 664 -14.34 0.51 10.64
N ILE A 665 -13.96 1.75 10.33
CA ILE A 665 -13.68 2.20 8.94
C ILE A 665 -12.61 1.34 8.27
N MET A 666 -11.66 0.86 9.09
CA MET A 666 -10.54 0.03 8.67
C MET A 666 -10.85 -1.47 8.70
N THR A 667 -12.07 -1.86 9.11
CA THR A 667 -12.42 -3.29 9.19
C THR A 667 -12.39 -3.91 7.79
N ILE A 668 -11.68 -5.03 7.73
CA ILE A 668 -11.50 -5.84 6.54
C ILE A 668 -12.54 -6.96 6.58
N GLY A 669 -13.20 -7.20 5.47
CA GLY A 669 -14.21 -8.24 5.36
C GLY A 669 -15.28 -7.89 4.34
N PHE A 670 -16.13 -8.86 4.06
CA PHE A 670 -17.34 -8.67 3.29
C PHE A 670 -18.49 -9.32 4.05
N VAL A 671 -19.57 -8.58 4.25
CA VAL A 671 -20.76 -9.04 4.94
C VAL A 671 -21.92 -9.00 3.95
N ASP A 672 -22.57 -10.14 3.73
CA ASP A 672 -23.82 -10.18 2.97
C ASP A 672 -25.00 -9.87 3.91
N PRO A 673 -25.67 -8.71 3.77
CA PRO A 673 -26.73 -8.31 4.67
C PRO A 673 -27.99 -9.18 4.55
N LEU A 674 -28.16 -9.87 3.42
CA LEU A 674 -29.31 -10.75 3.13
C LEU A 674 -28.86 -12.20 2.99
N ALA A 675 -27.81 -12.61 3.71
CA ALA A 675 -27.27 -13.96 3.68
C ALA A 675 -28.34 -15.05 3.86
N GLU A 676 -29.32 -14.81 4.74
CA GLU A 676 -30.40 -15.75 5.08
C GLU A 676 -31.50 -15.87 4.00
N GLN A 677 -31.62 -14.88 3.10
CA GLN A 677 -32.62 -14.92 2.02
C GLN A 677 -32.14 -15.76 0.85
N VAL A 678 -33.05 -16.56 0.27
CA VAL A 678 -32.75 -17.38 -0.91
C VAL A 678 -32.85 -16.50 -2.17
N LYS A 679 -31.69 -16.25 -2.80
CA LYS A 679 -31.56 -15.45 -4.05
C LYS A 679 -32.35 -14.12 -4.04
N PRO A 680 -32.02 -13.18 -3.13
CA PRO A 680 -32.64 -11.87 -3.11
C PRO A 680 -32.38 -11.11 -4.43
N SER A 681 -33.37 -10.34 -4.89
CA SER A 681 -33.20 -9.46 -6.05
C SER A 681 -32.34 -8.24 -5.70
N LEU A 682 -31.69 -7.62 -6.69
CA LEU A 682 -30.92 -6.38 -6.47
C LEU A 682 -31.77 -5.26 -5.85
N ALA A 683 -33.07 -5.19 -6.20
CA ALA A 683 -34.01 -4.25 -5.61
C ALA A 683 -34.24 -4.49 -4.10
N ALA A 684 -34.21 -5.75 -3.65
CA ALA A 684 -34.34 -6.08 -2.23
C ALA A 684 -33.15 -5.56 -1.42
N TYR A 685 -31.93 -5.65 -1.96
CA TYR A 685 -30.74 -5.05 -1.34
C TYR A 685 -30.86 -3.53 -1.23
N ILE A 686 -31.35 -2.85 -2.28
CA ILE A 686 -31.52 -1.40 -2.27
C ILE A 686 -32.49 -0.98 -1.15
N ALA A 687 -33.63 -1.66 -1.04
CA ALA A 687 -34.62 -1.36 -0.01
C ALA A 687 -34.09 -1.61 1.42
N ALA A 688 -33.33 -2.69 1.63
CA ALA A 688 -32.78 -3.03 2.94
C ALA A 688 -31.67 -2.06 3.40
N LEU A 689 -30.81 -1.59 2.49
CA LEU A 689 -29.62 -0.82 2.84
C LEU A 689 -29.85 0.69 2.91
N THR A 690 -30.74 1.22 2.07
CA THR A 690 -30.98 2.67 1.94
C THR A 690 -31.27 3.39 3.26
N PRO A 691 -32.04 2.83 4.22
CA PRO A 691 -32.26 3.48 5.52
C PRO A 691 -30.99 3.66 6.35
N HIS A 692 -30.03 2.74 6.23
CA HIS A 692 -28.88 2.61 7.13
C HIS A 692 -27.58 3.24 6.60
N ILE A 693 -27.65 4.01 5.52
CA ILE A 693 -26.46 4.56 4.87
C ILE A 693 -25.76 5.62 5.74
N GLY A 694 -24.42 5.58 5.72
CA GLY A 694 -23.58 6.71 6.09
C GLY A 694 -23.75 7.88 5.13
N VAL A 695 -23.17 9.04 5.44
CA VAL A 695 -23.25 10.29 4.66
C VAL A 695 -21.94 10.60 3.92
N ILE A 696 -20.82 10.03 4.36
CA ILE A 696 -19.49 10.30 3.84
C ILE A 696 -19.02 9.10 3.04
N GLU A 697 -18.62 9.37 1.80
CA GLU A 697 -17.98 8.38 0.93
C GLU A 697 -16.49 8.70 0.79
N TYR A 698 -15.64 7.68 0.99
CA TYR A 698 -14.24 7.77 0.60
C TYR A 698 -14.13 7.50 -0.90
N VAL A 699 -13.80 8.55 -1.66
CA VAL A 699 -13.69 8.53 -3.11
C VAL A 699 -12.23 8.42 -3.52
N ASP A 700 -11.96 7.50 -4.44
CA ASP A 700 -10.64 7.30 -5.02
C ASP A 700 -10.52 7.94 -6.44
N PRO A 701 -9.32 7.97 -7.06
CA PRO A 701 -9.15 8.60 -8.36
C PRO A 701 -9.99 7.98 -9.49
N TYR A 702 -10.36 6.70 -9.38
CA TYR A 702 -11.18 6.03 -10.39
C TYR A 702 -12.65 6.45 -10.25
N GLU A 703 -13.18 6.43 -9.03
CA GLU A 703 -14.53 6.92 -8.71
C GLU A 703 -14.65 8.41 -9.01
N GLN A 704 -13.63 9.21 -8.68
CA GLN A 704 -13.63 10.65 -8.91
C GLN A 704 -13.94 11.00 -10.37
N ASN A 705 -13.42 10.21 -11.32
CA ASN A 705 -13.66 10.43 -12.75
C ASN A 705 -15.12 10.21 -13.16
N GLU A 706 -15.86 9.38 -12.41
CA GLU A 706 -17.27 9.06 -12.64
C GLU A 706 -18.22 9.88 -11.74
N THR A 707 -17.69 10.83 -10.96
CA THR A 707 -18.47 11.65 -10.02
C THR A 707 -18.47 13.13 -10.41
N SER A 708 -19.59 13.79 -10.15
CA SER A 708 -19.70 15.25 -10.20
C SER A 708 -19.64 15.81 -8.77
N ILE A 709 -18.60 16.59 -8.48
CA ILE A 709 -18.28 17.09 -7.13
C ILE A 709 -18.44 18.61 -7.10
N ALA A 710 -19.30 19.13 -6.23
CA ALA A 710 -19.40 20.57 -5.96
C ALA A 710 -18.45 20.96 -4.83
N ASN A 711 -17.73 22.07 -4.98
CA ASN A 711 -16.86 22.61 -3.92
C ASN A 711 -17.62 23.37 -2.84
N PHE A 712 -18.77 23.94 -3.20
CA PHE A 712 -19.63 24.71 -2.31
C PHE A 712 -21.08 24.26 -2.49
N PRO A 713 -21.91 24.29 -1.42
CA PRO A 713 -23.31 23.91 -1.52
C PRO A 713 -24.12 24.74 -2.53
N GLU A 714 -23.67 25.96 -2.82
CA GLU A 714 -24.30 26.88 -3.78
C GLU A 714 -24.23 26.39 -5.22
N TYR A 715 -23.26 25.54 -5.56
CA TYR A 715 -23.05 25.00 -6.90
C TYR A 715 -23.70 23.63 -7.10
N ILE A 716 -24.46 23.14 -6.12
CA ILE A 716 -25.16 21.86 -6.23
C ILE A 716 -26.26 21.97 -7.28
N THR A 717 -26.24 21.04 -8.23
CA THR A 717 -27.29 20.81 -9.22
C THR A 717 -27.89 19.42 -9.01
N LYS A 718 -28.99 19.11 -9.71
CA LYS A 718 -29.60 17.76 -9.68
C LYS A 718 -28.67 16.64 -10.16
N THR A 719 -27.63 16.98 -10.93
CA THR A 719 -26.64 16.02 -11.44
C THR A 719 -25.40 15.92 -10.56
N THR A 720 -25.28 16.78 -9.54
CA THR A 720 -24.17 16.72 -8.59
C THR A 720 -24.33 15.49 -7.71
N SER A 721 -23.30 14.65 -7.72
CA SER A 721 -23.26 13.42 -6.92
C SER A 721 -22.68 13.62 -5.52
N HIS A 722 -21.73 14.55 -5.38
CA HIS A 722 -20.94 14.72 -4.17
C HIS A 722 -20.69 16.19 -3.86
N LEU A 723 -20.44 16.49 -2.61
CA LEU A 723 -20.06 17.80 -2.09
C LEU A 723 -18.74 17.67 -1.31
N GLU A 724 -17.80 18.58 -1.58
CA GLU A 724 -16.57 18.71 -0.80
C GLU A 724 -16.90 19.18 0.62
N ILE A 725 -16.29 18.57 1.65
CA ILE A 725 -16.56 18.93 3.05
C ILE A 725 -16.22 20.40 3.31
N HIS A 726 -15.04 20.81 2.84
CA HIS A 726 -14.60 22.19 2.85
C HIS A 726 -13.45 22.36 1.84
N PRO A 727 -13.39 23.40 1.01
CA PRO A 727 -12.34 23.54 -0.02
C PRO A 727 -10.89 23.51 0.48
N SER A 728 -10.64 23.78 1.76
CA SER A 728 -9.29 23.71 2.35
C SER A 728 -8.78 22.29 2.61
N THR A 729 -9.63 21.27 2.51
CA THR A 729 -9.22 19.85 2.63
C THR A 729 -8.21 19.46 1.55
N ILE A 730 -8.22 20.16 0.39
CA ILE A 730 -7.29 19.93 -0.72
C ILE A 730 -5.84 20.33 -0.39
N LEU A 731 -5.65 21.18 0.62
CA LEU A 731 -4.35 21.68 1.01
C LEU A 731 -3.66 20.71 1.98
N GLY A 732 -2.34 20.72 1.98
CA GLY A 732 -1.51 19.95 2.90
C GLY A 732 -1.49 20.57 4.29
N LEU A 733 -0.80 19.91 5.22
CA LEU A 733 -0.70 20.38 6.59
C LEU A 733 -0.08 21.78 6.64
N MET A 734 1.06 22.00 6.00
CA MET A 734 1.77 23.28 6.10
C MET A 734 1.05 24.40 5.38
N THR A 735 0.45 24.12 4.22
CA THR A 735 -0.30 25.14 3.47
C THR A 735 -1.55 25.58 4.22
N ASN A 736 -2.20 24.68 4.96
CA ASN A 736 -3.33 25.00 5.82
C ASN A 736 -2.96 25.81 7.08
N MET A 737 -1.67 25.95 7.40
CA MET A 737 -1.19 26.81 8.48
C MET A 737 -0.92 28.25 8.02
N ILE A 738 -0.90 28.51 6.71
CA ILE A 738 -0.72 29.84 6.14
C ILE A 738 -2.06 30.58 6.26
N PRO A 739 -2.12 31.80 6.86
CA PRO A 739 -3.32 32.63 6.81
C PRO A 739 -3.62 33.09 5.38
N PHE A 740 -4.88 32.96 4.95
CA PHE A 740 -5.37 33.44 3.65
C PHE A 740 -4.56 32.98 2.41
N PRO A 741 -4.26 31.67 2.27
CA PRO A 741 -3.36 31.18 1.21
C PRO A 741 -3.92 31.44 -0.20
N GLN A 742 -5.24 31.53 -0.37
CA GLN A 742 -5.90 31.82 -1.64
C GLN A 742 -5.69 33.26 -2.14
N HIS A 743 -5.28 34.18 -1.27
CA HIS A 743 -5.01 35.58 -1.64
C HIS A 743 -3.53 35.82 -1.99
N ASN A 744 -2.69 34.78 -1.89
CA ASN A 744 -1.28 34.84 -2.24
C ASN A 744 -1.02 34.32 -3.66
N GLN A 745 0.05 34.81 -4.26
CA GLN A 745 0.60 34.19 -5.46
C GLN A 745 1.11 32.77 -5.14
N SER A 746 0.76 31.78 -5.95
CA SER A 746 1.08 30.35 -5.69
C SER A 746 2.55 30.07 -5.28
N PRO A 747 3.58 30.64 -5.94
CA PRO A 747 4.97 30.41 -5.53
C PRO A 747 5.30 30.87 -4.11
N ARG A 748 4.61 31.89 -3.58
CA ARG A 748 4.80 32.38 -2.21
C ARG A 748 4.27 31.38 -1.18
N ASN A 749 3.17 30.70 -1.48
CA ASN A 749 2.65 29.62 -0.63
C ASN A 749 3.63 28.45 -0.59
N GLN A 750 4.21 28.07 -1.74
CA GLN A 750 5.22 27.01 -1.81
C GLN A 750 6.47 27.37 -0.99
N LEU A 751 7.00 28.58 -1.15
CA LEU A 751 8.15 29.05 -0.39
C LEU A 751 7.88 29.08 1.12
N SER A 752 6.71 29.59 1.52
CA SER A 752 6.28 29.63 2.92
C SER A 752 6.21 28.24 3.53
N CYS A 753 5.69 27.24 2.79
CA CYS A 753 5.67 25.86 3.28
C CYS A 753 7.07 25.30 3.51
N SER A 754 8.02 25.57 2.61
CA SER A 754 9.41 25.10 2.74
C SER A 754 10.13 25.80 3.92
N GLN A 755 9.97 27.11 4.04
CA GLN A 755 10.59 27.92 5.10
C GLN A 755 9.98 27.63 6.48
N SER A 756 8.67 27.39 6.56
CA SER A 756 7.99 27.12 7.83
C SER A 756 8.43 25.80 8.45
N LYS A 757 8.85 24.81 7.65
CA LYS A 757 9.47 23.57 8.16
C LYS A 757 10.81 23.83 8.86
N GLN A 758 11.53 24.87 8.41
CA GLN A 758 12.75 25.36 9.06
C GLN A 758 12.47 26.31 10.23
N GLY A 759 11.20 26.63 10.48
CA GLY A 759 10.77 27.47 11.59
C GLY A 759 11.04 26.80 12.94
N LEU A 760 11.60 27.57 13.87
CA LEU A 760 11.85 27.11 15.23
C LEU A 760 10.57 27.14 16.06
N SER A 761 10.27 26.02 16.73
CA SER A 761 9.21 25.94 17.72
C SER A 761 9.50 24.83 18.75
N VAL A 762 8.59 24.62 19.68
CA VAL A 762 8.60 23.42 20.53
C VAL A 762 8.27 22.21 19.65
N TYR A 763 9.13 21.20 19.66
CA TYR A 763 8.98 20.00 18.84
C TYR A 763 8.36 18.80 19.58
N SER A 764 8.38 18.84 20.92
CA SER A 764 7.82 17.82 21.81
C SER A 764 7.63 18.45 23.20
N THR A 765 6.57 18.11 23.93
CA THR A 765 6.39 18.61 25.31
C THR A 765 7.39 17.99 26.30
N LYS A 766 7.97 16.84 25.94
CA LYS A 766 8.94 16.09 26.75
C LYS A 766 10.40 16.30 26.31
N TYR A 767 10.68 17.38 25.58
CA TYR A 767 12.06 17.74 25.22
C TYR A 767 13.05 17.82 26.41
N PRO A 768 12.67 18.16 27.68
CA PRO A 768 13.63 18.21 28.77
C PRO A 768 14.13 16.84 29.25
N SER A 769 13.30 15.81 29.14
CA SER A 769 13.63 14.43 29.57
C SER A 769 14.12 13.56 28.41
N ARG A 770 14.06 14.08 27.19
CA ARG A 770 14.40 13.38 25.96
C ARG A 770 15.79 13.81 25.50
N PHE A 771 16.63 12.83 25.19
CA PHE A 771 17.93 13.09 24.60
C PHE A 771 17.83 13.05 23.07
N ASP A 772 18.18 14.15 22.42
CA ASP A 772 18.29 14.25 20.97
C ASP A 772 19.62 14.99 20.64
N ASN A 773 20.27 14.65 19.53
CA ASN A 773 21.62 15.15 19.20
C ASN A 773 21.68 16.67 19.00
N GLN A 774 20.70 17.25 18.31
CA GLN A 774 20.62 18.68 18.03
C GLN A 774 19.17 19.12 18.20
N VAL A 775 18.97 20.11 19.08
CA VAL A 775 17.64 20.57 19.45
C VAL A 775 17.62 22.09 19.46
N HIS A 776 16.60 22.67 18.83
CA HIS A 776 16.33 24.09 18.86
C HIS A 776 14.91 24.30 19.41
N VAL A 777 14.80 24.96 20.56
CA VAL A 777 13.50 25.28 21.18
C VAL A 777 13.35 26.78 21.30
N LEU A 778 12.20 27.28 20.87
CA LEU A 778 11.83 28.67 21.03
C LEU A 778 11.52 28.98 22.51
N CYS A 779 12.10 30.04 23.05
CA CYS A 779 11.93 30.41 24.46
C CYS A 779 10.49 30.80 24.82
N TYR A 780 9.81 31.49 23.90
CA TYR A 780 8.43 31.93 24.05
C TYR A 780 7.69 31.66 22.74
N GLY A 781 7.10 30.47 22.61
CA GLY A 781 6.20 30.18 21.50
C GLY A 781 4.85 30.84 21.75
N GLU A 782 4.30 31.49 20.73
CA GLU A 782 2.98 32.11 20.78
C GLU A 782 2.05 31.47 19.74
N ALA A 783 0.76 31.47 20.04
CA ALA A 783 -0.26 31.19 19.04
C ALA A 783 -0.35 32.38 18.06
N PRO A 784 -0.55 32.13 16.76
CA PRO A 784 -0.71 33.19 15.78
C PRO A 784 -1.99 33.98 16.05
N LEU A 785 -1.93 35.31 16.02
CA LEU A 785 -3.12 36.17 16.20
C LEU A 785 -4.19 35.91 15.15
N VAL A 786 -3.76 35.72 13.90
CA VAL A 786 -4.63 35.32 12.78
C VAL A 786 -4.41 33.84 12.52
N ARG A 787 -5.36 33.02 12.97
CA ARG A 787 -5.29 31.56 12.87
C ARG A 787 -6.24 31.01 11.82
N THR A 788 -5.81 29.92 11.17
CA THR A 788 -6.69 29.09 10.35
C THR A 788 -7.47 28.11 11.22
N LEU A 789 -8.51 27.50 10.66
CA LEU A 789 -9.30 26.47 11.36
C LEU A 789 -8.44 25.30 11.85
N TYR A 790 -7.36 24.99 11.14
CA TYR A 790 -6.54 23.82 11.40
C TYR A 790 -5.52 23.99 12.52
N TYR A 791 -5.18 25.23 12.90
CA TYR A 791 -4.27 25.48 14.02
C TYR A 791 -4.75 24.79 15.30
N ASP A 792 -6.06 24.88 15.58
CA ASP A 792 -6.68 24.30 16.77
C ASP A 792 -6.76 22.76 16.70
N TYR A 793 -6.58 22.14 15.53
CA TYR A 793 -6.56 20.67 15.37
C TYR A 793 -5.14 20.09 15.46
N VAL A 794 -4.11 20.91 15.31
CA VAL A 794 -2.72 20.48 15.40
C VAL A 794 -2.23 20.67 16.83
N ALA A 795 -2.07 19.57 17.57
CA ALA A 795 -1.70 19.57 18.99
C ALA A 795 -2.60 20.47 19.86
N ASP A 796 -3.91 20.48 19.57
CA ASP A 796 -4.92 21.28 20.28
C ASP A 796 -4.59 22.78 20.40
N GLY A 797 -3.79 23.31 19.48
CA GLY A 797 -3.28 24.68 19.51
C GLY A 797 -2.35 24.99 20.69
N GLN A 798 -1.84 23.96 21.40
CA GLN A 798 -0.97 24.11 22.57
C GLN A 798 0.51 24.30 22.19
N ILE A 799 0.89 23.91 20.97
CA ILE A 799 2.24 24.10 20.45
C ILE A 799 2.28 25.40 19.64
N GLY A 800 3.17 26.32 20.03
CA GLY A 800 3.33 27.61 19.33
C GLY A 800 3.74 27.45 17.87
N TYR A 801 3.38 28.42 17.03
CA TYR A 801 3.76 28.46 15.60
C TYR A 801 4.59 29.72 15.29
N GLY A 802 5.56 30.00 16.16
CA GLY A 802 6.43 31.18 16.09
C GLY A 802 6.15 32.21 17.17
N GLN A 803 6.38 33.49 16.85
CA GLN A 803 6.15 34.64 17.74
C GLN A 803 5.41 35.74 17.00
N ASN A 804 4.48 36.43 17.66
CA ASN A 804 3.83 37.58 17.06
C ASN A 804 4.75 38.81 17.14
N LEU A 805 4.94 39.48 16.00
CA LEU A 805 5.77 40.67 15.88
C LEU A 805 4.91 41.86 15.43
N ILE A 806 5.18 43.03 16.03
CA ILE A 806 4.66 44.30 15.52
C ILE A 806 5.59 44.69 14.37
N LEU A 807 5.04 44.70 13.16
CA LEU A 807 5.73 45.07 11.93
C LEU A 807 5.31 46.48 11.51
N ALA A 808 6.28 47.32 11.14
CA ALA A 808 6.05 48.60 10.48
C ALA A 808 6.70 48.54 9.09
N ILE A 809 5.91 48.82 8.04
CA ILE A 809 6.38 48.79 6.66
C ILE A 809 6.62 50.22 6.20
N GLY A 810 7.87 50.57 5.94
CA GLY A 810 8.27 51.88 5.45
C GLY A 810 9.77 51.92 5.19
N SER A 811 10.23 52.79 4.30
CA SER A 811 11.67 52.99 4.08
C SER A 811 12.29 53.65 5.31
N PHE A 812 13.28 52.99 5.92
CA PHE A 812 13.90 53.47 7.15
C PHE A 812 15.40 53.22 7.12
N THR A 813 16.20 54.29 7.19
CA THR A 813 17.68 54.25 7.29
C THR A 813 18.44 53.53 6.16
N GLY A 814 17.75 53.05 5.10
CA GLY A 814 18.36 52.32 3.98
C GLY A 814 18.71 50.85 4.27
N TYR A 815 18.84 50.44 5.54
CA TYR A 815 19.17 49.07 5.93
C TYR A 815 18.04 48.04 5.74
N ASN A 816 16.86 48.48 5.32
CA ASN A 816 15.73 47.61 5.00
C ASN A 816 15.42 47.54 3.49
N GLN A 817 16.42 47.81 2.65
CA GLN A 817 16.39 47.58 1.21
C GLN A 817 16.75 46.10 0.90
N ASP A 818 16.37 45.61 -0.29
CA ASP A 818 16.70 44.27 -0.82
C ASP A 818 16.48 43.11 0.17
N ASP A 819 15.24 42.94 0.63
CA ASP A 819 14.80 41.93 1.62
C ASP A 819 15.45 42.07 3.02
N GLY A 820 16.12 43.19 3.30
CA GLY A 820 16.63 43.55 4.63
C GLY A 820 15.53 43.88 5.64
N ILE A 821 15.73 43.47 6.91
CA ILE A 821 14.80 43.75 8.01
C ILE A 821 15.56 44.44 9.15
N VAL A 822 15.06 45.60 9.59
CA VAL A 822 15.59 46.31 10.76
C VAL A 822 14.81 45.88 12.00
N LEU A 823 15.52 45.36 13.01
CA LEU A 823 14.93 44.91 14.27
C LEU A 823 15.28 45.83 15.44
N LEU A 824 14.32 46.03 16.34
CA LEU A 824 14.52 46.84 17.54
C LEU A 824 15.42 46.10 18.56
N LYS A 825 16.66 46.58 18.74
CA LYS A 825 17.66 46.02 19.69
C LYS A 825 17.11 45.82 21.10
N LYS A 826 16.28 46.75 21.60
CA LYS A 826 15.64 46.65 22.94
C LYS A 826 14.71 45.43 23.05
N LYS A 827 13.99 45.07 21.97
CA LYS A 827 13.10 43.90 21.94
C LYS A 827 13.90 42.60 21.89
N ILE A 828 14.95 42.53 21.06
CA ILE A 828 15.85 41.38 21.00
C ILE A 828 16.47 41.10 22.38
N ARG A 829 16.96 42.12 23.09
CA ARG A 829 17.52 41.97 24.45
C ARG A 829 16.51 41.41 25.46
N ARG A 830 15.21 41.70 25.30
CA ARG A 830 14.15 41.12 26.16
C ARG A 830 13.89 39.66 25.83
N ILE A 831 13.96 39.29 24.55
CA ILE A 831 13.74 37.91 24.07
C ILE A 831 14.96 37.02 24.39
N SER A 832 16.18 37.51 24.19
CA SER A 832 17.45 36.75 24.29
C SER A 832 17.92 36.44 25.72
N ARG A 833 17.33 37.05 26.75
CA ARG A 833 17.82 36.94 28.15
C ARG A 833 17.57 35.59 28.84
N ARG A 834 17.04 34.55 28.18
CA ARG A 834 16.77 33.24 28.80
C ARG A 834 17.14 32.06 27.88
N ARG A 835 18.21 31.34 28.25
CA ARG A 835 18.70 30.00 27.84
C ARG A 835 18.76 29.64 26.34
N VAL A 836 19.99 29.36 25.88
CA VAL A 836 20.26 28.46 24.74
C VAL A 836 20.79 27.16 25.35
N LEU A 837 20.07 26.05 25.20
CA LEU A 837 20.58 24.72 25.53
C LEU A 837 21.40 24.23 24.33
N ARG A 838 22.71 24.08 24.50
CA ARG A 838 23.61 23.43 23.54
C ARG A 838 24.10 22.15 24.21
N ILE A 839 23.62 20.99 23.75
CA ILE A 839 24.04 19.69 24.28
C ILE A 839 25.20 19.20 23.42
N HIS A 840 26.38 19.03 24.01
CA HIS A 840 27.54 18.39 23.37
C HIS A 840 27.61 16.92 23.79
N LEU A 841 27.89 16.04 22.84
CA LEU A 841 28.12 14.62 23.05
C LEU A 841 29.61 14.41 23.38
N VAL A 842 29.93 13.92 24.57
CA VAL A 842 31.28 13.45 24.94
C VAL A 842 31.19 11.96 25.21
N PHE A 843 31.87 11.15 24.39
CA PHE A 843 32.09 9.74 24.69
C PHE A 843 33.23 9.64 25.72
N LEU A 844 32.92 9.21 26.94
CA LEU A 844 33.92 8.80 27.91
C LEU A 844 34.19 7.31 27.72
N ALA A 845 35.26 6.98 27.00
CA ALA A 845 35.91 5.68 27.05
C ALA A 845 37.31 5.87 27.68
N GLY A 846 37.42 5.72 29.00
CA GLY A 846 38.70 5.74 29.73
C GLY A 846 38.65 6.51 31.07
N PRO A 847 39.50 6.17 32.06
CA PRO A 847 39.33 6.61 33.43
C PRO A 847 39.75 8.07 33.64
N MET A 848 38.82 8.84 34.22
CA MET A 848 39.03 9.91 35.20
C MET A 848 40.10 10.97 34.90
N TRP A 849 39.68 12.20 34.54
CA TRP A 849 40.11 13.47 35.16
C TRP A 849 39.00 14.52 34.96
N LEU A 850 38.38 14.97 36.06
CA LEU A 850 37.45 16.09 36.09
C LEU A 850 38.23 17.40 35.87
N LEU A 851 37.79 18.21 34.90
CA LEU A 851 38.17 19.61 34.78
C LEU A 851 36.89 20.42 34.61
N ASP A 852 36.49 21.08 35.70
CA ASP A 852 35.46 22.11 35.74
C ASP A 852 35.77 23.20 34.70
N TRP A 853 34.76 23.60 33.92
CA TRP A 853 34.83 24.85 33.15
C TRP A 853 33.59 25.72 33.35
N THR A 854 33.84 26.82 34.03
CA THR A 854 32.98 27.97 34.31
C THR A 854 32.47 28.66 33.05
N ILE A 855 31.21 29.09 33.10
CA ILE A 855 30.55 29.95 32.12
C ILE A 855 31.22 31.33 32.10
N GLN A 856 31.81 31.72 30.95
CA GLN A 856 32.26 33.09 30.71
C GLN A 856 31.25 33.82 29.80
N ASN A 857 30.56 34.82 30.38
CA ASN A 857 29.78 35.80 29.64
C ASN A 857 30.72 36.73 28.85
N SER A 858 30.59 36.78 27.53
CA SER A 858 31.18 37.84 26.71
C SER A 858 30.10 38.83 26.25
N MET A 859 29.85 39.84 27.08
CA MET A 859 29.31 41.13 26.65
C MET A 859 30.27 42.20 27.16
N ASN A 860 31.10 42.71 26.26
CA ASN A 860 31.97 43.90 26.28
C ASN A 860 32.80 43.74 24.98
N GLU A 861 32.90 44.64 24.02
CA GLU A 861 32.73 46.09 23.90
C GLU A 861 32.21 46.38 22.47
N VAL A 862 31.64 47.57 22.27
CA VAL A 862 32.00 48.57 21.25
C VAL A 862 30.94 49.66 21.40
N SER A 863 31.41 50.77 21.98
CA SER A 863 30.78 52.10 22.04
C SER A 863 30.52 52.66 20.65
#